data_AF-A0AAQ4NV52-F1
#
_entry.id   AF-A0AAQ4NV52-F1
#
_cell.length_a   1.000
_cell.length_b   1.000
_cell.length_c   1.000
_cell.angle_alpha   90.00
_cell.angle_beta   90.00
_cell.angle_gamma   90.00
#
_symmetry.space_group_name_H-M   'P 1'
#
loop_
_entity.id
_entity.type
_entity.pdbx_description
1 polymer ?
#
loop_
_entity_poly.entity_id
_entity_poly.type
_entity_poly.pdbx_seq_one_letter_code
_entity_poly.pdbx_strand_id
1 'polypeptide(L)'
;EESALKQEMVAVGFTSLGQHPGSNCLTAFFYFLFVKFLSDRVVKAARSVHSVMIDGNPGLIRDRKHHLKTYRQCSSGKELVDWLMKQNECLQSRSQAVGMWQVLVDEGILVHVKHELNFHDKETQFYRFQDSEFGLNHISNEKDSEEELQESLSLLSQLGPDALLTMILRKCPSQRSAEDLEVIYEELLHVKAVAHLSTSVRKELAAVLVFESHAKAGAVLFSQGEKGTSWYIIWKGSVNVITHGKGLVTTLHEGEDFGQLALLNDAPRSATIILREDNCHFLRVDKQDFIRILKDVEANTVRLEEHGKTVLVLEKRTEWAQQGGAGNSNPPLRGHPCVSDFLLTHKVFMSTSQLCAALQHQYPEILGSEQEQASYILTTKQKVVKLIGQWVALYGLLLKEDPVALDSLERLKKEVAGDFRLFSILKEQFRERRRTKYLCHFRMLKSCFLIHYSYTERAQLKMDANAVYTALGLNERLFICTSSQAEKLMPLKEQQGPERGTTDLLEQMGSKDIANELTNYDWELFTAMHEVELVYYIFGLHKFPGAITANLERFVRRFNEVQYWVVTELCICEDLVKRAILLKKFIKIAAVNSAVHRLYKTWERIPSKIKRIYCAYERLMDPSRNHRAYRLAVAKLSPPYIPFMPLLLKDMTFINDGNPNYVDKLVNFEKVVREKIKTLQHWKAPLCPPYTMDLKYRMFLEGPSTRISTYSELAFPLRSPSSIRHYIQNLKVIDNQRKLTQLSRTIEC
;
A
#
# COMPACT_ATOMS: atom_id res chain seq x y z
N GLU A 1 2.31 -27.14 13.34
CA GLU A 1 1.04 -26.83 14.04
C GLU A 1 0.79 -25.32 14.16
N GLU A 2 1.79 -24.49 14.48
CA GLU A 2 1.68 -23.02 14.48
C GLU A 2 1.36 -22.39 13.10
N SER A 3 1.78 -23.02 11.98
CA SER A 3 1.42 -22.54 10.63
C SER A 3 0.00 -22.94 10.20
N ALA A 4 -0.59 -23.97 10.82
CA ALA A 4 -1.96 -24.40 10.53
C ALA A 4 -2.98 -23.46 11.20
N LEU A 5 -2.67 -23.00 12.43
CA LEU A 5 -3.46 -22.01 13.16
C LEU A 5 -3.46 -20.62 12.49
N LYS A 6 -2.32 -20.20 11.90
CA LYS A 6 -2.26 -18.94 11.14
C LYS A 6 -2.99 -19.01 9.79
N GLN A 7 -3.06 -20.18 9.16
CA GLN A 7 -3.80 -20.36 7.91
C GLN A 7 -5.31 -20.50 8.12
N GLU A 8 -5.78 -21.08 9.23
CA GLU A 8 -7.22 -21.14 9.53
C GLU A 8 -7.80 -19.79 9.97
N MET A 9 -7.04 -18.95 10.70
CA MET A 9 -7.53 -17.62 11.11
C MET A 9 -7.64 -16.59 9.98
N VAL A 10 -6.91 -16.77 8.88
CA VAL A 10 -7.01 -15.90 7.69
C VAL A 10 -8.04 -16.42 6.67
N ALA A 11 -8.38 -17.72 6.74
CA ALA A 11 -9.36 -18.35 5.85
C ALA A 11 -10.81 -18.29 6.37
N VAL A 12 -11.02 -18.13 7.69
CA VAL A 12 -12.34 -17.95 8.27
C VAL A 12 -12.61 -16.47 8.49
N GLY A 13 -13.25 -15.84 7.50
CA GLY A 13 -13.92 -14.57 7.71
C GLY A 13 -14.90 -14.70 8.87
N PHE A 14 -14.83 -13.77 9.83
CA PHE A 14 -15.86 -13.59 10.86
C PHE A 14 -17.18 -13.18 10.18
N THR A 15 -17.90 -14.16 9.64
CA THR A 15 -19.30 -14.04 9.27
C THR A 15 -20.07 -15.13 9.98
N SER A 16 -20.85 -14.71 10.97
CA SER A 16 -21.96 -15.46 11.60
C SER A 16 -21.60 -16.71 12.41
N LEU A 17 -21.36 -16.53 13.72
CA LEU A 17 -21.69 -17.55 14.72
C LEU A 17 -22.86 -17.06 15.57
N GLY A 18 -24.04 -17.59 15.28
CA GLY A 18 -25.28 -17.33 16.00
C GLY A 18 -25.32 -17.99 17.38
N GLN A 19 -25.83 -17.22 18.35
CA GLN A 19 -26.70 -17.63 19.45
C GLN A 19 -26.58 -19.08 19.97
N HIS A 20 -25.58 -19.36 20.81
CA HIS A 20 -25.70 -20.39 21.85
C HIS A 20 -25.07 -19.92 23.17
N PRO A 21 -25.75 -20.08 24.32
CA PRO A 21 -25.30 -19.56 25.62
C PRO A 21 -24.05 -20.27 26.20
N GLY A 22 -23.54 -21.32 25.55
CA GLY A 22 -22.31 -22.03 25.95
C GLY A 22 -20.99 -21.52 25.35
N SER A 23 -21.03 -20.62 24.36
CA SER A 23 -19.82 -20.15 23.65
C SER A 23 -19.02 -19.08 24.41
N ASN A 24 -19.65 -18.33 25.33
CA ASN A 24 -19.00 -17.21 26.02
C ASN A 24 -17.89 -17.65 26.99
N CYS A 25 -18.00 -18.82 27.62
CA CYS A 25 -16.97 -19.31 28.54
C CYS A 25 -15.71 -19.78 27.82
N LEU A 26 -15.84 -20.39 26.63
CA LEU A 26 -14.70 -20.81 25.82
C LEU A 26 -13.98 -19.61 25.22
N THR A 27 -14.70 -18.62 24.69
CA THR A 27 -14.08 -17.40 24.14
C THR A 27 -13.36 -16.58 25.22
N ALA A 28 -13.94 -16.44 26.41
CA ALA A 28 -13.28 -15.78 27.55
C ALA A 28 -12.06 -16.57 28.05
N PHE A 29 -12.13 -17.91 28.05
CA PHE A 29 -10.99 -18.77 28.43
C PHE A 29 -9.86 -18.72 27.41
N PHE A 30 -10.16 -18.75 26.10
CA PHE A 30 -9.17 -18.58 25.04
C PHE A 30 -8.59 -17.16 25.01
N TYR A 31 -9.40 -16.12 25.29
CA TYR A 31 -8.91 -14.75 25.43
C TYR A 31 -7.98 -14.61 26.65
N PHE A 32 -8.37 -15.18 27.80
CA PHE A 32 -7.53 -15.20 28.99
C PHE A 32 -6.21 -15.95 28.76
N LEU A 33 -6.26 -17.13 28.13
CA LEU A 33 -5.07 -17.88 27.73
C LEU A 33 -4.21 -17.11 26.71
N PHE A 34 -4.82 -16.43 25.75
CA PHE A 34 -4.11 -15.63 24.75
C PHE A 34 -3.44 -14.41 25.37
N VAL A 35 -4.12 -13.69 26.26
CA VAL A 35 -3.57 -12.54 27.00
C VAL A 35 -2.44 -13.01 27.91
N LYS A 36 -2.62 -14.11 28.63
CA LYS A 36 -1.58 -14.69 29.48
C LYS A 36 -0.38 -15.17 28.66
N PHE A 37 -0.61 -15.85 27.54
CA PHE A 37 0.43 -16.29 26.62
C PHE A 37 1.19 -15.10 26.00
N LEU A 38 0.49 -14.03 25.64
CA LEU A 38 1.10 -12.82 25.11
C LEU A 38 1.96 -12.14 26.18
N SER A 39 1.46 -12.01 27.41
CA SER A 39 2.20 -11.49 28.56
C SER A 39 3.47 -12.33 28.82
N ASP A 40 3.38 -13.67 28.81
CA ASP A 40 4.53 -14.56 28.96
C ASP A 40 5.60 -14.34 27.86
N ARG A 41 5.17 -14.08 26.61
CA ARG A 41 6.08 -13.75 25.52
C ARG A 41 6.73 -12.37 25.68
N VAL A 42 6.00 -11.38 26.18
CA VAL A 42 6.56 -10.06 26.48
C VAL A 42 7.57 -10.17 27.63
N VAL A 43 7.28 -10.97 28.65
CA VAL A 43 8.22 -11.29 29.73
C VAL A 43 9.48 -11.96 29.18
N LYS A 44 9.36 -12.97 28.31
CA LYS A 44 10.53 -13.59 27.66
C LYS A 44 11.33 -12.55 26.86
N ALA A 45 10.65 -11.70 26.09
CA ALA A 45 11.29 -10.67 25.29
C ALA A 45 12.04 -9.65 26.15
N ALA A 46 11.43 -9.19 27.25
CA ALA A 46 12.05 -8.27 28.18
C ALA A 46 13.26 -8.89 28.89
N ARG A 47 13.25 -10.19 29.22
CA ARG A 47 14.43 -10.89 29.77
C ARG A 47 15.61 -10.86 28.81
N SER A 48 15.36 -11.20 27.55
CA SER A 48 16.40 -11.20 26.50
C SER A 48 16.98 -9.80 26.30
N VAL A 49 16.11 -8.77 26.18
CA VAL A 49 16.52 -7.36 26.08
C VAL A 49 17.34 -6.92 27.28
N HIS A 50 16.90 -7.25 28.49
CA HIS A 50 17.57 -6.87 29.73
C HIS A 50 18.97 -7.52 29.86
N SER A 51 19.10 -8.81 29.54
CA SER A 51 20.39 -9.52 29.60
C SER A 51 21.43 -8.86 28.69
N VAL A 52 21.11 -8.68 27.41
CA VAL A 52 22.04 -8.07 26.45
C VAL A 52 22.36 -6.62 26.83
N MET A 53 21.39 -5.90 27.39
CA MET A 53 21.58 -4.53 27.83
C MET A 53 22.60 -4.41 28.98
N ILE A 54 22.54 -5.29 29.98
CA ILE A 54 23.49 -5.31 31.10
C ILE A 54 24.88 -5.76 30.63
N ASP A 55 24.95 -6.85 29.86
CA ASP A 55 26.23 -7.42 29.41
C ASP A 55 26.99 -6.46 28.48
N GLY A 56 26.27 -5.77 27.60
CA GLY A 56 26.86 -4.83 26.65
C GLY A 56 27.10 -3.42 27.18
N ASN A 57 26.38 -2.97 28.23
CA ASN A 57 26.48 -1.60 28.77
C ASN A 57 26.24 -1.56 30.30
N PRO A 58 27.18 -2.04 31.13
CA PRO A 58 26.99 -2.14 32.58
C PRO A 58 26.78 -0.78 33.29
N GLY A 59 27.11 0.35 32.65
CA GLY A 59 26.87 1.70 33.19
C GLY A 59 25.47 2.28 32.94
N LEU A 60 24.61 1.58 32.18
CA LEU A 60 23.30 2.09 31.79
C LEU A 60 22.31 2.10 32.96
N ILE A 61 22.23 0.97 33.68
CA ILE A 61 21.46 0.82 34.92
C ILE A 61 22.39 1.14 36.09
N ARG A 62 22.09 2.22 36.81
CA ARG A 62 22.91 2.68 37.94
C ARG A 62 22.12 3.54 38.92
N ASP A 63 22.73 3.82 40.06
CA ASP A 63 22.18 4.79 41.02
C ASP A 63 22.32 6.21 40.47
N ARG A 64 21.22 6.97 40.47
CA ARG A 64 21.16 8.34 39.95
C ARG A 64 20.66 9.29 41.02
N LYS A 65 21.33 10.44 41.15
CA LYS A 65 20.91 11.52 42.07
C LYS A 65 20.21 12.63 41.29
N HIS A 66 18.99 12.98 41.68
CA HIS A 66 18.24 14.06 41.07
C HIS A 66 17.36 14.76 42.12
N HIS A 67 17.43 16.10 42.19
CA HIS A 67 16.79 16.91 43.24
C HIS A 67 17.00 16.36 44.66
N LEU A 68 18.26 16.05 45.01
CA LEU A 68 18.67 15.51 46.32
C LEU A 68 18.12 14.12 46.67
N LYS A 69 17.32 13.49 45.80
CA LYS A 69 16.87 12.10 45.94
C LYS A 69 17.78 11.16 45.13
N THR A 70 18.10 10.00 45.71
CA THR A 70 18.86 8.95 45.03
C THR A 70 17.88 7.88 44.55
N TYR A 71 17.79 7.69 43.24
CA TYR A 71 17.04 6.63 42.58
C TYR A 71 18.00 5.48 42.30
N ARG A 72 17.79 4.35 42.97
CA ARG A 72 18.68 3.17 42.84
C ARG A 72 18.37 2.35 41.60
N GLN A 73 19.40 1.76 41.00
CA GLN A 73 19.31 0.79 39.90
C GLN A 73 18.32 1.21 38.81
N CYS A 74 18.57 2.37 38.19
CA CYS A 74 17.66 2.95 37.22
C CYS A 74 18.39 3.48 35.98
N SER A 75 17.65 3.56 34.87
CA SER A 75 18.11 4.18 33.63
C SER A 75 17.20 5.35 33.27
N SER A 76 17.72 6.36 32.58
CA SER A 76 16.87 7.42 32.05
C SER A 76 16.13 6.94 30.81
N GLY A 77 14.91 7.46 30.57
CA GLY A 77 14.13 7.11 29.38
C GLY A 77 14.88 7.43 28.08
N LYS A 78 15.65 8.53 28.06
CA LYS A 78 16.51 8.90 26.93
C LYS A 78 17.59 7.86 26.63
N GLU A 79 18.31 7.40 27.64
CA GLU A 79 19.37 6.40 27.45
C GLU A 79 18.80 5.03 27.03
N LEU A 80 17.61 4.66 27.52
CA LEU A 80 16.92 3.44 27.08
C LEU A 80 16.52 3.51 25.60
N VAL A 81 16.01 4.66 25.14
CA VAL A 81 15.73 4.88 23.72
C VAL A 81 17.01 4.87 22.89
N ASP A 82 18.07 5.54 23.35
CA ASP A 82 19.36 5.58 22.65
C ASP A 82 19.98 4.19 22.51
N TRP A 83 19.86 3.35 23.55
CA TRP A 83 20.32 1.97 23.50
C TRP A 83 19.51 1.18 22.45
N LEU A 84 18.18 1.26 22.50
CA LEU A 84 17.31 0.50 21.61
C LEU A 84 17.49 0.89 20.13
N MET A 85 17.67 2.19 19.86
CA MET A 85 17.96 2.70 18.52
C MET A 85 19.32 2.21 17.98
N LYS A 86 20.30 1.93 18.85
CA LYS A 86 21.60 1.36 18.45
C LYS A 86 21.53 -0.14 18.18
N GLN A 87 20.71 -0.88 18.92
CA GLN A 87 20.58 -2.34 18.78
C GLN A 87 19.67 -2.74 17.61
N ASN A 88 18.64 -1.96 17.32
CA ASN A 88 17.63 -2.31 16.32
C ASN A 88 17.75 -1.44 15.06
N GLU A 89 18.51 -1.93 14.06
CA GLU A 89 18.69 -1.27 12.77
C GLU A 89 17.37 -1.01 12.02
N CYS A 90 16.28 -1.73 12.35
CA CYS A 90 14.98 -1.54 11.72
C CYS A 90 14.21 -0.34 12.27
N LEU A 91 14.59 0.24 13.42
CA LEU A 91 13.87 1.38 13.99
C LEU A 91 14.06 2.65 13.17
N GLN A 92 12.95 3.30 12.86
CA GLN A 92 12.90 4.44 11.96
C GLN A 92 12.77 5.77 12.73
N SER A 93 12.26 5.75 13.96
CA SER A 93 12.06 6.94 14.79
C SER A 93 12.14 6.64 16.28
N ARG A 94 12.47 7.67 17.09
CA ARG A 94 12.47 7.57 18.55
C ARG A 94 11.07 7.27 19.12
N SER A 95 10.02 7.73 18.45
CA SER A 95 8.63 7.45 18.81
C SER A 95 8.30 5.95 18.73
N GLN A 96 8.84 5.22 17.75
CA GLN A 96 8.71 3.76 17.70
C GLN A 96 9.39 3.08 18.90
N ALA A 97 10.59 3.54 19.26
CA ALA A 97 11.30 3.05 20.45
C ALA A 97 10.52 3.34 21.74
N VAL A 98 9.90 4.52 21.86
CA VAL A 98 8.99 4.86 22.96
C VAL A 98 7.83 3.87 23.03
N GLY A 99 7.21 3.53 21.90
CA GLY A 99 6.16 2.51 21.84
C GLY A 99 6.61 1.14 22.35
N MET A 100 7.79 0.68 21.91
CA MET A 100 8.36 -0.58 22.37
C MET A 100 8.62 -0.60 23.89
N TRP A 101 9.14 0.50 24.45
CA TRP A 101 9.32 0.62 25.89
C TRP A 101 8.00 0.74 26.64
N GLN A 102 7.01 1.41 26.06
CA GLN A 102 5.67 1.53 26.62
C GLN A 102 5.01 0.15 26.81
N VAL A 103 5.25 -0.81 25.93
CA VAL A 103 4.79 -2.21 26.12
C VAL A 103 5.28 -2.78 27.45
N LEU A 104 6.54 -2.55 27.80
CA LEU A 104 7.09 -3.04 29.06
C LEU A 104 6.57 -2.26 30.28
N VAL A 105 6.21 -1.00 30.10
CA VAL A 105 5.58 -0.18 31.14
C VAL A 105 4.15 -0.64 31.40
N ASP A 106 3.35 -0.87 30.35
CA ASP A 106 1.96 -1.31 30.48
C ASP A 106 1.87 -2.71 31.12
N GLU A 107 2.85 -3.59 30.88
CA GLU A 107 2.96 -4.92 31.54
C GLU A 107 3.58 -4.85 32.95
N GLY A 108 3.99 -3.68 33.43
CA GLY A 108 4.59 -3.51 34.77
C GLY A 108 6.02 -4.05 34.92
N ILE A 109 6.64 -4.47 33.81
CA ILE A 109 8.01 -4.99 33.76
C ILE A 109 9.01 -3.86 33.97
N LEU A 110 8.76 -2.73 33.32
CA LEU A 110 9.55 -1.51 33.42
C LEU A 110 8.72 -0.44 34.13
N VAL A 111 9.13 -0.04 35.33
CA VAL A 111 8.33 0.86 36.16
C VAL A 111 9.00 2.23 36.23
N HIS A 112 8.22 3.28 35.99
CA HIS A 112 8.69 4.65 36.25
C HIS A 112 8.87 4.86 37.75
N VAL A 113 9.97 5.51 38.19
CA VAL A 113 10.27 5.67 39.62
C VAL A 113 9.24 6.50 40.40
N LYS A 114 8.36 7.22 39.71
CA LYS A 114 7.21 7.95 40.29
C LYS A 114 5.85 7.31 39.98
N HIS A 115 5.82 6.09 39.43
CA HIS A 115 4.62 5.37 39.02
C HIS A 115 3.77 6.12 37.97
N GLU A 116 4.44 6.82 37.04
CA GLU A 116 3.77 7.35 35.85
C GLU A 116 3.49 6.21 34.87
N LEU A 117 2.31 6.22 34.24
CA LEU A 117 1.86 5.15 33.32
C LEU A 117 2.43 5.29 31.90
N ASN A 118 2.97 6.45 31.57
CA ASN A 118 3.47 6.76 30.24
C ASN A 118 4.99 6.79 30.24
N PHE A 119 5.60 6.17 29.24
CA PHE A 119 7.03 6.24 28.99
C PHE A 119 7.39 7.58 28.37
N HIS A 120 8.51 8.13 28.82
CA HIS A 120 8.99 9.45 28.45
C HIS A 120 10.46 9.37 28.03
N ASP A 121 10.71 9.68 26.75
CA ASP A 121 12.05 9.87 26.18
C ASP A 121 12.67 11.18 26.68
N LYS A 122 13.05 11.20 27.96
CA LYS A 122 13.63 12.34 28.66
C LYS A 122 14.74 11.88 29.60
N GLU A 123 15.74 12.74 29.77
CA GLU A 123 16.90 12.46 30.62
C GLU A 123 16.57 12.52 32.13
N THR A 124 15.52 13.25 32.48
CA THR A 124 15.06 13.46 33.87
C THR A 124 13.96 12.49 34.31
N GLN A 125 13.56 11.55 33.44
CA GLN A 125 12.56 10.53 33.74
C GLN A 125 13.26 9.18 33.88
N PHE A 126 13.13 8.54 35.05
CA PHE A 126 13.91 7.36 35.40
C PHE A 126 13.01 6.13 35.52
N TYR A 127 13.52 5.01 35.03
CA TYR A 127 12.80 3.73 35.00
C TYR A 127 13.64 2.62 35.62
N ARG A 128 12.97 1.64 36.22
CA ARG A 128 13.57 0.46 36.86
C ARG A 128 12.87 -0.80 36.38
N PHE A 129 13.64 -1.85 36.10
CA PHE A 129 13.11 -3.19 35.84
C PHE A 129 12.71 -3.85 37.16
N GLN A 130 11.54 -4.47 37.20
CA GLN A 130 11.04 -5.09 38.43
C GLN A 130 11.56 -6.54 38.57
N ASP A 131 12.47 -6.76 39.53
CA ASP A 131 13.15 -8.05 39.73
C ASP A 131 12.21 -9.19 40.22
N SER A 132 11.10 -8.85 40.88
CA SER A 132 10.27 -9.83 41.61
C SER A 132 9.51 -10.82 40.73
N GLU A 133 9.45 -10.62 39.41
CA GLU A 133 8.74 -11.49 38.45
C GLU A 133 9.65 -12.01 37.31
N PHE A 134 10.92 -11.56 37.26
CA PHE A 134 11.78 -11.71 36.07
C PHE A 134 12.87 -12.79 36.13
N GLY A 135 12.99 -13.57 37.20
CA GLY A 135 13.77 -14.81 37.25
C GLY A 135 15.14 -14.74 36.54
N LEU A 136 16.04 -13.86 37.02
CA LEU A 136 17.33 -13.50 36.39
C LEU A 136 18.43 -14.56 36.56
N ASN A 137 18.18 -15.82 36.26
CA ASN A 137 19.19 -16.89 36.30
C ASN A 137 19.15 -17.76 35.03
N HIS A 138 19.35 -17.17 33.85
CA HIS A 138 19.56 -17.96 32.63
C HIS A 138 20.92 -17.63 32.00
N ILE A 139 21.84 -18.61 32.05
CA ILE A 139 23.09 -18.59 31.30
C ILE A 139 22.75 -19.17 29.93
N SER A 140 22.74 -18.35 28.88
CA SER A 140 22.61 -18.80 27.48
C SER A 140 23.93 -18.60 26.74
N ASN A 141 24.22 -19.46 25.76
CA ASN A 141 25.38 -19.31 24.88
C ASN A 141 25.28 -18.00 24.07
N GLU A 142 26.40 -17.30 23.85
CA GLU A 142 26.46 -16.01 23.14
C GLU A 142 25.76 -16.00 21.77
N LYS A 143 25.77 -17.14 21.05
CA LYS A 143 25.11 -17.28 19.74
C LYS A 143 23.59 -17.39 19.81
N ASP A 144 23.05 -18.01 20.86
CA ASP A 144 21.61 -18.19 21.04
C ASP A 144 20.98 -16.87 21.53
N SER A 145 21.74 -16.09 22.33
CA SER A 145 21.29 -14.81 22.88
C SER A 145 21.00 -13.74 21.81
N GLU A 146 21.76 -13.70 20.71
CA GLU A 146 21.57 -12.72 19.62
C GLU A 146 20.32 -13.02 18.77
N GLU A 147 20.05 -14.30 18.49
CA GLU A 147 18.85 -14.71 17.75
C GLU A 147 17.59 -14.47 18.60
N GLU A 148 17.63 -14.81 19.89
CA GLU A 148 16.55 -14.52 20.84
C GLU A 148 16.30 -13.02 21.02
N LEU A 149 17.34 -12.19 21.06
CA LEU A 149 17.20 -10.74 21.11
C LEU A 149 16.44 -10.22 19.89
N GLN A 150 16.80 -10.69 18.70
CA GLN A 150 16.17 -10.20 17.49
C GLN A 150 14.70 -10.61 17.37
N GLU A 151 14.33 -11.81 17.83
CA GLU A 151 12.93 -12.22 17.95
C GLU A 151 12.17 -11.35 18.97
N SER A 152 12.81 -11.04 20.09
CA SER A 152 12.26 -10.19 21.15
C SER A 152 12.01 -8.77 20.67
N LEU A 153 12.98 -8.17 19.98
CA LEU A 153 12.87 -6.85 19.35
C LEU A 153 11.79 -6.84 18.27
N SER A 154 11.64 -7.94 17.51
CA SER A 154 10.58 -8.08 16.52
C SER A 154 9.19 -8.09 17.16
N LEU A 155 9.02 -8.82 18.27
CA LEU A 155 7.75 -8.85 19.02
C LEU A 155 7.40 -7.47 19.58
N LEU A 156 8.36 -6.82 20.24
CA LEU A 156 8.14 -5.48 20.81
C LEU A 156 7.85 -4.44 19.71
N SER A 157 8.48 -4.55 18.54
CA SER A 157 8.20 -3.68 17.39
C SER A 157 6.77 -3.87 16.84
N GLN A 158 6.23 -5.09 16.92
CA GLN A 158 4.84 -5.37 16.53
C GLN A 158 3.81 -4.81 17.53
N LEU A 159 4.09 -4.91 18.83
CA LEU A 159 3.20 -4.45 19.91
C LEU A 159 3.33 -2.94 20.20
N GLY A 160 4.51 -2.38 19.95
CA GLY A 160 4.87 -1.01 20.32
C GLY A 160 3.93 0.07 19.81
N PRO A 161 3.47 0.03 18.54
CA PRO A 161 2.56 1.04 18.03
C PRO A 161 1.18 1.09 18.72
N ASP A 162 0.61 -0.03 19.20
CA ASP A 162 -0.65 -0.04 19.97
C ASP A 162 -0.47 0.56 21.36
N ALA A 163 0.65 0.22 22.01
CA ALA A 163 1.04 0.78 23.29
C ALA A 163 1.29 2.29 23.18
N LEU A 164 1.99 2.73 22.13
CA LEU A 164 2.23 4.13 21.80
C LEU A 164 0.91 4.89 21.59
N LEU A 165 0.01 4.35 20.77
CA LEU A 165 -1.27 4.99 20.50
C LEU A 165 -2.09 5.15 21.79
N THR A 166 -2.18 4.10 22.60
CA THR A 166 -2.92 4.12 23.87
C THR A 166 -2.32 5.17 24.83
N MET A 167 -1.00 5.22 24.92
CA MET A 167 -0.27 6.23 25.71
C MET A 167 -0.56 7.66 25.24
N ILE A 168 -0.61 7.89 23.93
CA ILE A 168 -0.94 9.20 23.34
C ILE A 168 -2.39 9.57 23.59
N LEU A 169 -3.31 8.62 23.43
CA LEU A 169 -4.74 8.79 23.63
C LEU A 169 -5.09 9.14 25.09
N ARG A 170 -4.30 8.66 26.08
CA ARG A 170 -4.40 9.06 27.49
C ARG A 170 -4.03 10.53 27.75
N LYS A 171 -3.31 11.21 26.84
CA LYS A 171 -3.02 12.65 26.96
C LYS A 171 -4.29 13.47 26.73
N CYS A 172 -4.43 14.57 27.45
CA CYS A 172 -5.44 15.59 27.14
C CYS A 172 -5.26 16.08 25.69
N PRO A 173 -6.34 16.31 24.93
CA PRO A 173 -6.25 16.78 23.54
C PRO A 173 -5.34 18.00 23.35
N SER A 174 -5.37 18.96 24.29
CA SER A 174 -4.55 20.17 24.27
C SER A 174 -3.04 19.96 24.50
N GLN A 175 -2.64 18.77 24.95
CA GLN A 175 -1.24 18.42 25.26
C GLN A 175 -0.58 17.57 24.16
N ARG A 176 -1.31 17.24 23.10
CA ARG A 176 -0.81 16.41 21.99
C ARG A 176 0.09 17.24 21.08
N SER A 177 1.26 16.70 20.75
CA SER A 177 2.15 17.28 19.74
C SER A 177 1.62 16.99 18.33
N ALA A 178 2.17 17.66 17.30
CA ALA A 178 1.86 17.33 15.90
C ALA A 178 2.18 15.87 15.55
N GLU A 179 3.24 15.31 16.13
CA GLU A 179 3.62 13.90 15.97
C GLU A 179 2.60 12.96 16.63
N ASP A 180 2.07 13.33 17.81
CA ASP A 180 1.01 12.58 18.48
C ASP A 180 -0.26 12.54 17.62
N LEU A 181 -0.65 13.68 17.03
CA LEU A 181 -1.82 13.79 16.17
C LEU A 181 -1.68 12.93 14.91
N GLU A 182 -0.48 12.90 14.32
CA GLU A 182 -0.20 12.05 13.16
C GLU A 182 -0.34 10.56 13.49
N VAL A 183 0.14 10.12 14.67
CA VAL A 183 -0.03 8.73 15.11
C VAL A 183 -1.51 8.37 15.29
N ILE A 184 -2.31 9.25 15.92
CA ILE A 184 -3.75 9.01 16.06
C ILE A 184 -4.41 8.96 14.68
N TYR A 185 -4.11 9.92 13.80
CA TYR A 185 -4.67 9.99 12.46
C TYR A 185 -4.39 8.72 11.64
N GLU A 186 -3.14 8.24 11.65
CA GLU A 186 -2.74 7.00 10.96
C GLU A 186 -3.53 5.78 11.46
N GLU A 187 -3.84 5.71 12.75
CA GLU A 187 -4.62 4.62 13.32
C GLU A 187 -6.12 4.77 12.99
N LEU A 188 -6.65 6.01 12.94
CA LEU A 188 -8.01 6.27 12.47
C LEU A 188 -8.24 5.85 11.01
N LEU A 189 -7.20 5.74 10.18
CA LEU A 189 -7.32 5.18 8.82
C LEU A 189 -7.85 3.73 8.82
N HIS A 190 -7.67 3.01 9.93
CA HIS A 190 -8.00 1.60 10.06
C HIS A 190 -9.30 1.36 10.84
N VAL A 191 -9.91 2.40 11.40
CA VAL A 191 -11.12 2.30 12.22
C VAL A 191 -12.38 2.38 11.34
N LYS A 192 -13.17 1.30 11.34
CA LYS A 192 -14.38 1.16 10.51
C LYS A 192 -15.38 2.31 10.71
N ALA A 193 -15.64 2.72 11.95
CA ALA A 193 -16.55 3.81 12.30
C ALA A 193 -16.24 5.14 11.59
N VAL A 194 -14.97 5.42 11.27
CA VAL A 194 -14.54 6.69 10.66
C VAL A 194 -13.96 6.54 9.25
N ALA A 195 -13.95 5.32 8.71
CA ALA A 195 -13.37 5.03 7.40
C ALA A 195 -14.07 5.79 6.25
N HIS A 196 -15.35 6.12 6.43
CA HIS A 196 -16.15 6.87 5.46
C HIS A 196 -16.00 8.39 5.57
N LEU A 197 -15.32 8.89 6.61
CA LEU A 197 -15.13 10.32 6.83
C LEU A 197 -13.97 10.86 5.98
N SER A 198 -14.06 12.13 5.58
CA SER A 198 -12.98 12.78 4.80
C SER A 198 -11.69 12.88 5.60
N THR A 199 -10.57 13.07 4.91
CA THR A 199 -9.25 13.27 5.54
C THR A 199 -9.26 14.47 6.49
N SER A 200 -9.94 15.55 6.11
CA SER A 200 -10.08 16.77 6.92
C SER A 200 -10.76 16.47 8.26
N VAL A 201 -11.89 15.75 8.21
CA VAL A 201 -12.63 15.35 9.42
C VAL A 201 -11.80 14.42 10.30
N ARG A 202 -11.09 13.43 9.73
CA ARG A 202 -10.23 12.53 10.52
C ARG A 202 -9.09 13.26 11.22
N LYS A 203 -8.48 14.27 10.59
CA LYS A 203 -7.46 15.12 11.21
C LYS A 203 -8.04 15.94 12.38
N GLU A 204 -9.21 16.54 12.20
CA GLU A 204 -9.92 17.25 13.28
C GLU A 204 -10.30 16.29 14.42
N LEU A 205 -10.77 15.08 14.12
CA LEU A 205 -11.08 14.05 15.11
C LEU A 205 -9.84 13.68 15.92
N ALA A 206 -8.69 13.43 15.27
CA ALA A 206 -7.44 13.13 15.96
C ALA A 206 -7.06 14.20 17.00
N ALA A 207 -7.39 15.47 16.72
CA ALA A 207 -7.13 16.60 17.60
C ALA A 207 -8.09 16.71 18.80
N VAL A 208 -9.27 16.10 18.77
CA VAL A 208 -10.28 16.25 19.84
C VAL A 208 -10.65 14.96 20.57
N LEU A 209 -10.33 13.80 20.00
CA LEU A 209 -10.71 12.50 20.54
C LEU A 209 -10.25 12.32 21.99
N VAL A 210 -11.17 11.93 22.87
CA VAL A 210 -10.88 11.65 24.28
C VAL A 210 -10.91 10.15 24.51
N PHE A 211 -9.89 9.61 25.18
CA PHE A 211 -9.86 8.21 25.59
C PHE A 211 -10.62 8.00 26.89
N GLU A 212 -11.54 7.05 26.92
CA GLU A 212 -12.34 6.72 28.09
C GLU A 212 -12.28 5.20 28.35
N SER A 213 -11.91 4.81 29.57
CA SER A 213 -11.77 3.41 29.95
C SER A 213 -12.67 3.06 31.13
N HIS A 214 -13.30 1.89 31.07
CA HIS A 214 -14.20 1.39 32.11
C HIS A 214 -13.82 -0.04 32.48
N ALA A 215 -13.59 -0.28 33.77
CA ALA A 215 -13.02 -1.54 34.23
C ALA A 215 -14.03 -2.69 34.31
N LYS A 216 -15.31 -2.42 34.58
CA LYS A 216 -16.28 -3.44 34.97
C LYS A 216 -17.43 -3.60 33.97
N ALA A 217 -17.73 -4.85 33.63
CA ALA A 217 -18.94 -5.26 32.95
C ALA A 217 -20.19 -4.82 33.75
N GLY A 218 -21.28 -4.55 33.04
CA GLY A 218 -22.54 -4.10 33.64
C GLY A 218 -22.57 -2.61 33.99
N ALA A 219 -21.47 -1.87 33.86
CA ALA A 219 -21.48 -0.42 34.01
C ALA A 219 -22.36 0.23 32.93
N VAL A 220 -23.23 1.17 33.35
CA VAL A 220 -24.07 1.95 32.44
C VAL A 220 -23.28 3.16 31.98
N LEU A 221 -23.09 3.29 30.66
CA LEU A 221 -22.37 4.40 30.06
C LEU A 221 -23.25 5.65 29.94
N PHE A 222 -24.52 5.46 29.55
CA PHE A 222 -25.59 6.45 29.64
C PHE A 222 -26.95 5.75 29.55
N SER A 223 -28.00 6.42 30.03
CA SER A 223 -29.37 5.90 30.07
C SER A 223 -30.26 6.50 28.98
N GLN A 224 -31.24 5.72 28.53
CA GLN A 224 -32.32 6.23 27.68
C GLN A 224 -33.02 7.42 28.37
N GLY A 225 -33.30 8.48 27.59
CA GLY A 225 -33.92 9.71 28.09
C GLY A 225 -32.93 10.76 28.60
N GLU A 226 -31.66 10.42 28.80
CA GLU A 226 -30.64 11.41 29.16
C GLU A 226 -30.32 12.35 27.99
N LYS A 227 -29.74 13.52 28.29
CA LYS A 227 -29.30 14.46 27.25
C LYS A 227 -28.11 13.87 26.49
N GLY A 228 -28.12 13.94 25.16
CA GLY A 228 -26.97 13.56 24.34
C GLY A 228 -25.79 14.52 24.53
N THR A 229 -24.70 14.04 25.14
CA THR A 229 -23.49 14.83 25.43
C THR A 229 -22.27 14.45 24.61
N SER A 230 -22.17 13.19 24.17
CA SER A 230 -20.99 12.68 23.45
C SER A 230 -21.35 11.59 22.42
N TRP A 231 -20.46 11.41 21.45
CA TRP A 231 -20.44 10.28 20.50
C TRP A 231 -19.26 9.37 20.85
N TYR A 232 -19.43 8.06 20.68
CA TYR A 232 -18.48 7.04 21.13
C TYR A 232 -18.15 6.07 20.00
N ILE A 233 -16.89 5.69 19.90
CA ILE A 233 -16.38 4.58 19.10
C ILE A 233 -15.80 3.53 20.07
N ILE A 234 -16.14 2.26 19.88
CA ILE A 234 -15.64 1.17 20.70
C ILE A 234 -14.22 0.84 20.26
N TRP A 235 -13.24 1.19 21.08
CA TRP A 235 -11.83 0.89 20.85
C TRP A 235 -11.44 -0.51 21.30
N LYS A 236 -12.04 -0.98 22.40
CA LYS A 236 -11.85 -2.33 22.92
C LYS A 236 -13.09 -2.76 23.68
N GLY A 237 -13.50 -4.01 23.48
CA GLY A 237 -14.59 -4.63 24.20
C GLY A 237 -15.94 -4.53 23.48
N SER A 238 -17.03 -4.63 24.23
CA SER A 238 -18.38 -4.69 23.69
C SER A 238 -19.42 -4.11 24.65
N VAL A 239 -20.54 -3.65 24.08
CA VAL A 239 -21.64 -3.03 24.82
C VAL A 239 -23.00 -3.53 24.34
N ASN A 240 -23.97 -3.57 25.25
CA ASN A 240 -25.35 -3.89 24.97
C ASN A 240 -26.18 -2.61 24.79
N VAL A 241 -27.02 -2.58 23.77
CA VAL A 241 -27.97 -1.50 23.48
C VAL A 241 -29.36 -1.92 23.96
N ILE A 242 -29.90 -1.23 24.96
CA ILE A 242 -31.17 -1.59 25.61
C ILE A 242 -32.18 -0.46 25.45
N THR A 243 -33.43 -0.80 25.16
CA THR A 243 -34.53 0.19 25.08
C THR A 243 -35.72 -0.22 25.94
N HIS A 244 -36.38 0.76 26.54
CA HIS A 244 -37.62 0.57 27.29
C HIS A 244 -38.68 -0.04 26.37
N GLY A 245 -39.28 -1.15 26.80
CA GLY A 245 -40.32 -1.87 26.05
C GLY A 245 -39.82 -2.92 25.05
N LYS A 246 -38.54 -2.90 24.63
CA LYS A 246 -37.97 -3.96 23.77
C LYS A 246 -36.85 -4.77 24.43
N GLY A 247 -36.28 -4.30 25.55
CA GLY A 247 -35.15 -4.96 26.21
C GLY A 247 -33.86 -4.81 25.38
N LEU A 248 -33.05 -5.87 25.32
CA LEU A 248 -31.81 -5.90 24.53
C LEU A 248 -32.12 -5.86 23.03
N VAL A 249 -31.72 -4.78 22.36
CA VAL A 249 -31.93 -4.58 20.92
C VAL A 249 -30.80 -5.17 20.10
N THR A 250 -29.55 -4.88 20.49
CA THR A 250 -28.34 -5.39 19.82
C THR A 250 -27.13 -5.30 20.76
N THR A 251 -26.04 -5.94 20.37
CA THR A 251 -24.72 -5.81 21.00
C THR A 251 -23.75 -5.23 19.98
N LEU A 252 -23.01 -4.19 20.37
CA LEU A 252 -22.00 -3.54 19.56
C LEU A 252 -20.60 -3.98 20.01
N HIS A 253 -19.68 -4.07 19.07
CA HIS A 253 -18.32 -4.59 19.25
C HIS A 253 -17.25 -3.59 18.79
N GLU A 254 -15.99 -3.93 19.03
CA GLU A 254 -14.82 -3.17 18.59
C GLU A 254 -14.91 -2.67 17.13
N GLY A 255 -14.59 -1.40 16.93
CA GLY A 255 -14.66 -0.70 15.64
C GLY A 255 -16.04 -0.14 15.27
N GLU A 256 -17.10 -0.46 16.03
CA GLU A 256 -18.44 0.13 15.88
C GLU A 256 -18.60 1.39 16.75
N ASP A 257 -19.59 2.22 16.41
CA ASP A 257 -19.87 3.49 17.08
C ASP A 257 -21.33 3.66 17.48
N PHE A 258 -21.59 4.58 18.43
CA PHE A 258 -22.94 4.87 18.90
C PHE A 258 -23.08 6.26 19.54
N GLY A 259 -24.33 6.71 19.66
CA GLY A 259 -24.69 7.94 20.37
C GLY A 259 -24.75 9.21 19.51
N GLN A 260 -24.44 9.15 18.21
CA GLN A 260 -24.47 10.31 17.31
C GLN A 260 -25.86 10.94 17.10
N LEU A 261 -26.93 10.12 17.10
CA LEU A 261 -28.29 10.59 16.80
C LEU A 261 -28.80 11.67 17.78
N ALA A 262 -28.47 11.54 19.06
CA ALA A 262 -28.86 12.50 20.09
C ALA A 262 -28.11 13.84 19.95
N LEU A 263 -26.93 13.83 19.34
CA LEU A 263 -26.16 15.04 19.07
C LEU A 263 -26.72 15.80 17.85
N LEU A 264 -27.03 15.07 16.79
CA LEU A 264 -27.54 15.62 15.53
C LEU A 264 -28.92 16.28 15.68
N ASN A 265 -29.82 15.61 16.40
CA ASN A 265 -31.22 16.05 16.51
C ASN A 265 -31.50 16.89 17.77
N ASP A 266 -30.47 17.17 18.58
CA ASP A 266 -30.60 17.75 19.93
C ASP A 266 -31.69 17.06 20.78
N ALA A 267 -31.76 15.74 20.66
CA ALA A 267 -32.80 14.91 21.28
C ALA A 267 -32.26 14.09 22.46
N PRO A 268 -33.12 13.61 23.38
CA PRO A 268 -32.73 12.66 24.41
C PRO A 268 -32.18 11.34 23.82
N ARG A 269 -31.37 10.60 24.61
CA ARG A 269 -30.86 9.28 24.25
C ARG A 269 -32.01 8.30 23.97
N SER A 270 -32.00 7.66 22.82
CA SER A 270 -33.05 6.68 22.44
C SER A 270 -32.88 5.30 23.07
N ALA A 271 -31.72 5.02 23.68
CA ALA A 271 -31.36 3.74 24.28
C ALA A 271 -30.37 3.92 25.44
N THR A 272 -30.35 2.94 26.35
CA THR A 272 -29.35 2.77 27.41
C THR A 272 -28.20 1.91 26.89
N ILE A 273 -26.96 2.30 27.18
CA ILE A 273 -25.75 1.55 26.81
C ILE A 273 -25.12 0.96 28.06
N ILE A 274 -24.92 -0.36 28.08
CA ILE A 274 -24.35 -1.10 29.20
C ILE A 274 -23.15 -1.91 28.73
N LEU A 275 -22.04 -1.84 29.45
CA LEU A 275 -20.86 -2.64 29.16
C LEU A 275 -21.16 -4.13 29.28
N ARG A 276 -20.73 -4.90 28.28
CA ARG A 276 -20.93 -6.34 28.24
C ARG A 276 -19.79 -7.10 28.91
N GLU A 277 -18.58 -6.54 28.88
CA GLU A 277 -17.37 -7.15 29.41
C GLU A 277 -16.52 -6.15 30.21
N ASP A 278 -15.51 -6.69 30.90
CA ASP A 278 -14.55 -5.90 31.68
C ASP A 278 -13.55 -5.19 30.77
N ASN A 279 -12.96 -4.10 31.25
CA ASN A 279 -11.91 -3.35 30.58
C ASN A 279 -12.27 -2.85 29.16
N CYS A 280 -13.49 -2.33 28.98
CA CYS A 280 -13.86 -1.66 27.73
C CYS A 280 -13.15 -0.31 27.59
N HIS A 281 -12.79 0.03 26.35
CA HIS A 281 -12.14 1.30 25.99
C HIS A 281 -12.92 1.96 24.87
N PHE A 282 -13.08 3.28 24.98
CA PHE A 282 -13.85 4.08 24.03
C PHE A 282 -13.06 5.30 23.59
N LEU A 283 -13.25 5.68 22.33
CA LEU A 283 -12.88 6.98 21.79
C LEU A 283 -14.14 7.86 21.81
N ARG A 284 -14.09 8.96 22.55
CA ARG A 284 -15.23 9.85 22.78
C ARG A 284 -15.00 11.20 22.12
N VAL A 285 -16.03 11.71 21.44
CA VAL A 285 -16.09 13.10 20.94
C VAL A 285 -17.21 13.82 21.67
N ASP A 286 -16.88 14.97 22.26
CA ASP A 286 -17.86 15.80 22.96
C ASP A 286 -18.74 16.59 22.00
N LYS A 287 -19.99 16.87 22.42
CA LYS A 287 -20.99 17.56 21.59
C LYS A 287 -20.49 18.88 21.01
N GLN A 288 -19.73 19.66 21.77
CA GLN A 288 -19.19 20.94 21.32
C GLN A 288 -18.22 20.75 20.15
N ASP A 289 -17.28 19.81 20.28
CA ASP A 289 -16.34 19.48 19.21
C ASP A 289 -17.03 18.81 18.02
N PHE A 290 -17.98 17.90 18.27
CA PHE A 290 -18.76 17.26 17.22
C PHE A 290 -19.49 18.29 16.34
N ILE A 291 -20.18 19.26 16.96
CA ILE A 291 -20.88 20.33 16.24
C ILE A 291 -19.89 21.30 15.58
N ARG A 292 -18.77 21.62 16.23
CA ARG A 292 -17.73 22.47 15.66
C ARG A 292 -17.16 21.86 14.38
N ILE A 293 -16.77 20.60 14.42
CA ILE A 293 -16.22 19.88 13.27
C ILE A 293 -17.24 19.87 12.12
N LEU A 294 -18.51 19.58 12.38
CA LEU A 294 -19.57 19.64 11.36
C LEU A 294 -19.71 21.05 10.75
N LYS A 295 -19.67 22.10 11.58
CA LYS A 295 -19.72 23.49 11.11
C LYS A 295 -18.49 23.87 10.29
N ASP A 296 -17.30 23.44 10.70
CA ASP A 296 -16.05 23.72 10.00
C ASP A 296 -16.03 23.04 8.62
N VAL A 297 -16.55 21.81 8.52
CA VAL A 297 -16.73 21.12 7.24
C VAL A 297 -17.69 21.90 6.33
N GLU A 298 -18.85 22.31 6.84
CA GLU A 298 -19.83 23.07 6.04
C GLU A 298 -19.28 24.45 5.64
N ALA A 299 -18.60 25.15 6.55
CA ALA A 299 -17.99 26.46 6.29
C ALA A 299 -16.85 26.40 5.26
N ASN A 300 -16.13 25.28 5.21
CA ASN A 300 -15.09 25.05 4.21
C ASN A 300 -15.63 24.47 2.90
N THR A 301 -16.93 24.15 2.82
CA THR A 301 -17.59 23.60 1.64
C THR A 301 -18.32 24.69 0.87
N VAL A 302 -18.00 24.82 -0.42
CA VAL A 302 -18.70 25.68 -1.38
C VAL A 302 -19.54 24.80 -2.30
N ARG A 303 -20.85 25.03 -2.33
CA ARG A 303 -21.78 24.35 -3.25
C ARG A 303 -22.25 25.35 -4.30
N LEU A 304 -21.99 25.06 -5.57
CA LEU A 304 -22.55 25.81 -6.69
C LEU A 304 -23.84 25.13 -7.13
N GLU A 305 -24.90 25.91 -7.31
CA GLU A 305 -26.21 25.44 -7.72
C GLU A 305 -26.63 26.05 -9.06
N GLU A 306 -27.20 25.24 -9.93
CA GLU A 306 -27.87 25.67 -11.16
C GLU A 306 -29.30 25.12 -11.14
N HIS A 307 -30.29 26.00 -11.37
CA HIS A 307 -31.71 25.64 -11.36
C HIS A 307 -32.17 24.89 -10.08
N GLY A 308 -31.64 25.28 -8.92
CA GLY A 308 -31.98 24.68 -7.62
C GLY A 308 -31.41 23.27 -7.41
N LYS A 309 -30.42 22.86 -8.21
CA LYS A 309 -29.68 21.61 -8.03
C LYS A 309 -28.20 21.91 -7.84
N THR A 310 -27.58 21.26 -6.87
CA THR A 310 -26.12 21.32 -6.71
C THR A 310 -25.42 20.68 -7.91
N VAL A 311 -24.51 21.43 -8.55
CA VAL A 311 -23.75 20.99 -9.74
C VAL A 311 -22.26 20.84 -9.47
N LEU A 312 -21.73 21.53 -8.46
CA LEU A 312 -20.33 21.41 -8.07
C LEU A 312 -20.18 21.63 -6.57
N VAL A 313 -19.38 20.77 -5.93
CA VAL A 313 -19.01 20.89 -4.52
C VAL A 313 -17.49 21.04 -4.45
N LEU A 314 -17.02 22.07 -3.76
CA LEU A 314 -15.60 22.38 -3.58
C LEU A 314 -15.30 22.51 -2.09
N GLU A 315 -14.24 21.86 -1.62
CA GLU A 315 -13.76 22.05 -0.24
C GLU A 315 -12.49 22.90 -0.26
N LYS A 316 -12.44 23.92 0.61
CA LYS A 316 -11.27 24.78 0.77
C LYS A 316 -10.23 24.06 1.63
N ARG A 317 -9.13 23.58 1.02
CA ARG A 317 -8.00 23.02 1.79
C ARG A 317 -7.21 24.14 2.46
N THR A 318 -6.98 24.01 3.76
CA THR A 318 -6.20 24.94 4.60
C THR A 318 -4.68 24.83 4.40
N GLU A 319 -4.19 23.76 3.76
CA GLU A 319 -2.76 23.46 3.58
C GLU A 319 -1.99 24.49 2.71
N TRP A 320 -2.68 25.35 1.95
CA TRP A 320 -2.04 26.41 1.14
C TRP A 320 -1.79 27.74 1.86
N ALA A 321 -2.30 27.92 3.09
CA ALA A 321 -2.16 29.20 3.80
C ALA A 321 -0.78 29.43 4.44
N GLN A 322 0.04 28.39 4.63
CA GLN A 322 1.35 28.50 5.29
C GLN A 322 2.55 28.59 4.31
N GLN A 323 2.32 28.49 3.00
CA GLN A 323 3.34 28.72 1.97
C GLN A 323 2.85 29.79 0.97
N GLY A 324 2.66 31.02 1.44
CA GLY A 324 2.24 32.12 0.59
C GLY A 324 2.31 33.45 1.31
N GLY A 325 3.51 34.03 1.39
CA GLY A 325 3.64 35.46 1.68
C GLY A 325 2.86 36.27 0.64
N ALA A 326 2.16 37.30 1.12
CA ALA A 326 1.31 38.18 0.34
C ALA A 326 1.94 38.60 -1.00
N GLY A 327 1.40 38.07 -2.10
CA GLY A 327 1.75 38.44 -3.46
C GLY A 327 0.55 38.19 -4.36
N ASN A 328 -0.09 39.27 -4.80
CA ASN A 328 -1.29 39.26 -5.65
C ASN A 328 -0.92 38.93 -7.11
N SER A 329 -0.40 37.72 -7.35
CA SER A 329 -0.13 37.19 -8.69
C SER A 329 -0.65 35.76 -8.76
N ASN A 330 -1.72 35.57 -9.53
CA ASN A 330 -2.15 34.23 -9.95
C ASN A 330 -0.94 33.48 -10.51
N PRO A 331 -0.54 32.32 -9.93
CA PRO A 331 0.57 31.57 -10.47
C PRO A 331 0.24 31.12 -11.90
N PRO A 332 1.22 31.08 -12.83
CA PRO A 332 0.97 30.66 -14.20
C PRO A 332 0.35 29.26 -14.24
N LEU A 333 -0.64 29.05 -15.10
CA LEU A 333 -1.36 27.79 -15.37
C LEU A 333 -0.47 26.57 -15.78
N ARG A 334 0.85 26.65 -15.66
CA ARG A 334 1.77 25.51 -15.85
C ARG A 334 1.63 24.57 -14.64
N GLY A 335 0.96 23.44 -14.86
CA GLY A 335 0.99 22.31 -13.92
C GLY A 335 0.03 22.39 -12.74
N HIS A 336 -1.15 22.99 -12.90
CA HIS A 336 -2.17 22.91 -11.85
C HIS A 336 -2.58 21.43 -11.65
N PRO A 337 -2.40 20.84 -10.45
CA PRO A 337 -2.60 19.40 -10.21
C PRO A 337 -3.97 18.90 -10.69
N CYS A 338 -4.99 19.74 -10.56
CA CYS A 338 -6.39 19.46 -10.87
C CYS A 338 -6.65 19.21 -12.37
N VAL A 339 -5.93 19.88 -13.27
CA VAL A 339 -6.16 19.70 -14.72
C VAL A 339 -5.60 18.36 -15.19
N SER A 340 -4.41 18.00 -14.70
CA SER A 340 -3.85 16.66 -14.95
C SER A 340 -4.75 15.56 -14.39
N ASP A 341 -5.36 15.78 -13.22
CA ASP A 341 -6.30 14.84 -12.60
C ASP A 341 -7.56 14.63 -13.44
N PHE A 342 -8.12 15.73 -13.93
CA PHE A 342 -9.28 15.70 -14.81
C PHE A 342 -8.96 14.92 -16.07
N LEU A 343 -7.86 15.27 -16.76
CA LEU A 343 -7.50 14.64 -18.03
C LEU A 343 -7.15 13.15 -17.88
N LEU A 344 -6.48 12.74 -16.80
CA LEU A 344 -6.14 11.35 -16.55
C LEU A 344 -7.36 10.45 -16.33
N THR A 345 -8.42 11.01 -15.75
CA THR A 345 -9.60 10.23 -15.34
C THR A 345 -10.87 10.57 -16.11
N HIS A 346 -10.83 11.50 -17.07
CA HIS A 346 -12.03 11.95 -17.75
C HIS A 346 -12.82 10.77 -18.32
N LYS A 347 -12.17 9.76 -18.92
CA LYS A 347 -12.85 8.61 -19.55
C LYS A 347 -13.71 7.79 -18.58
N VAL A 348 -13.53 7.92 -17.26
CA VAL A 348 -14.33 7.26 -16.23
C VAL A 348 -15.74 7.86 -16.13
N PHE A 349 -15.89 9.17 -16.36
CA PHE A 349 -17.13 9.92 -16.14
C PHE A 349 -17.58 10.79 -17.33
N MET A 350 -16.70 10.98 -18.32
CA MET A 350 -16.88 11.79 -19.51
C MET A 350 -16.13 11.14 -20.68
N SER A 351 -16.88 10.60 -21.65
CA SER A 351 -16.30 9.96 -22.84
C SER A 351 -15.50 10.98 -23.67
N THR A 352 -14.61 10.49 -24.54
CA THR A 352 -13.89 11.36 -25.51
C THR A 352 -14.87 12.19 -26.34
N SER A 353 -15.98 11.61 -26.79
CA SER A 353 -16.99 12.33 -27.57
C SER A 353 -17.64 13.47 -26.79
N GLN A 354 -17.99 13.25 -25.52
CA GLN A 354 -18.54 14.29 -24.65
C GLN A 354 -17.51 15.39 -24.38
N LEU A 355 -16.25 15.01 -24.10
CA LEU A 355 -15.18 15.97 -23.87
C LEU A 355 -14.93 16.84 -25.12
N CYS A 356 -14.80 16.23 -26.30
CA CYS A 356 -14.59 16.96 -27.55
C CYS A 356 -15.76 17.89 -27.87
N ALA A 357 -17.01 17.44 -27.66
CA ALA A 357 -18.19 18.28 -27.83
C ALA A 357 -18.21 19.47 -26.86
N ALA A 358 -17.89 19.25 -25.58
CA ALA A 358 -17.81 20.30 -24.57
C ALA A 358 -16.70 21.32 -24.89
N LEU A 359 -15.53 20.86 -25.33
CA LEU A 359 -14.43 21.72 -25.74
C LEU A 359 -14.80 22.57 -26.96
N GLN A 360 -15.53 22.00 -27.92
CA GLN A 360 -16.01 22.73 -29.09
C GLN A 360 -17.05 23.79 -28.68
N HIS A 361 -18.00 23.45 -27.81
CA HIS A 361 -19.00 24.40 -27.31
C HIS A 361 -18.35 25.56 -26.53
N GLN A 362 -17.29 25.28 -25.77
CA GLN A 362 -16.55 26.30 -25.04
C GLN A 362 -15.62 27.13 -25.94
N TYR A 363 -15.44 26.76 -27.21
CA TYR A 363 -14.59 27.46 -28.17
C TYR A 363 -15.45 28.42 -29.02
N PRO A 364 -15.52 29.72 -28.68
CA PRO A 364 -16.52 30.61 -29.27
C PRO A 364 -16.18 30.96 -30.73
N GLU A 365 -17.19 31.00 -31.61
CA GLU A 365 -17.07 31.65 -32.91
C GLU A 365 -16.99 33.17 -32.72
N ILE A 366 -16.16 33.86 -33.52
CA ILE A 366 -15.99 35.31 -33.40
C ILE A 366 -17.21 35.97 -34.05
N LEU A 367 -18.20 36.33 -33.24
CA LEU A 367 -19.36 37.11 -33.66
C LEU A 367 -19.47 38.33 -32.72
N GLY A 368 -18.93 39.49 -33.15
CA GLY A 368 -19.12 40.77 -32.46
C GLY A 368 -17.92 41.72 -32.51
N SER A 369 -18.20 43.02 -32.66
CA SER A 369 -17.23 44.11 -32.89
C SER A 369 -16.85 44.93 -31.64
N GLU A 370 -16.86 44.32 -30.45
CA GLU A 370 -16.46 45.00 -29.20
C GLU A 370 -15.11 44.47 -28.66
N GLN A 371 -14.17 45.38 -28.40
CA GLN A 371 -12.78 45.09 -28.02
C GLN A 371 -12.66 44.22 -26.74
N GLU A 372 -13.56 44.40 -25.77
CA GLU A 372 -13.62 43.60 -24.54
C GLU A 372 -14.10 42.16 -24.78
N GLN A 373 -15.10 42.00 -25.65
CA GLN A 373 -15.60 40.70 -26.09
C GLN A 373 -14.51 39.92 -26.84
N ALA A 374 -13.74 40.60 -27.69
CA ALA A 374 -12.62 39.99 -28.42
C ALA A 374 -11.50 39.50 -27.48
N SER A 375 -11.17 40.24 -26.42
CA SER A 375 -10.17 39.86 -25.41
C SER A 375 -10.62 38.66 -24.57
N TYR A 376 -11.88 38.64 -24.15
CA TYR A 376 -12.48 37.51 -23.42
C TYR A 376 -12.51 36.23 -24.29
N ILE A 377 -12.94 36.35 -25.55
CA ILE A 377 -12.96 35.23 -26.51
C ILE A 377 -11.55 34.69 -26.71
N LEU A 378 -10.56 35.55 -26.95
CA LEU A 378 -9.17 35.13 -27.11
C LEU A 378 -8.67 34.39 -25.86
N THR A 379 -8.91 34.93 -24.67
CA THR A 379 -8.48 34.31 -23.40
C THR A 379 -9.13 32.93 -23.22
N THR A 380 -10.40 32.78 -23.59
CA THR A 380 -11.11 31.49 -23.55
C THR A 380 -10.52 30.49 -24.54
N LYS A 381 -10.29 30.89 -25.79
CA LYS A 381 -9.61 30.06 -26.80
C LYS A 381 -8.22 29.62 -26.33
N GLN A 382 -7.45 30.51 -25.71
CA GLN A 382 -6.14 30.17 -25.15
C GLN A 382 -6.23 29.13 -24.03
N LYS A 383 -7.24 29.19 -23.15
CA LYS A 383 -7.46 28.18 -22.10
C LYS A 383 -7.79 26.81 -22.69
N VAL A 384 -8.68 26.76 -23.68
CA VAL A 384 -9.05 25.52 -24.39
C VAL A 384 -7.83 24.90 -25.09
N VAL A 385 -7.07 25.71 -25.83
CA VAL A 385 -5.84 25.26 -26.52
C VAL A 385 -4.79 24.73 -25.53
N LYS A 386 -4.62 25.37 -24.38
CA LYS A 386 -3.72 24.89 -23.31
C LYS A 386 -4.17 23.54 -22.74
N LEU A 387 -5.47 23.39 -22.45
CA LEU A 387 -6.06 22.15 -21.94
C LEU A 387 -5.85 21.00 -22.92
N ILE A 388 -6.11 21.24 -24.22
CA ILE A 388 -5.91 20.25 -25.28
C ILE A 388 -4.42 19.91 -25.44
N GLY A 389 -3.53 20.91 -25.35
CA GLY A 389 -2.09 20.67 -25.32
C GLY A 389 -1.67 19.72 -24.19
N GLN A 390 -2.24 19.90 -22.99
CA GLN A 390 -2.00 19.00 -21.85
C GLN A 390 -2.60 17.60 -22.06
N TRP A 391 -3.77 17.50 -22.68
CA TRP A 391 -4.40 16.22 -23.02
C TRP A 391 -3.56 15.41 -24.01
N VAL A 392 -3.09 16.06 -25.09
CA VAL A 392 -2.18 15.46 -26.08
C VAL A 392 -0.84 15.08 -25.43
N ALA A 393 -0.33 15.91 -24.53
CA ALA A 393 0.89 15.65 -23.80
C ALA A 393 0.80 14.46 -22.82
N LEU A 394 -0.40 14.18 -22.30
CA LEU A 394 -0.68 13.08 -21.38
C LEU A 394 -0.88 11.76 -22.11
N TYR A 395 -1.72 11.73 -23.15
CA TYR A 395 -2.07 10.48 -23.85
C TYR A 395 -1.11 10.14 -25.01
N GLY A 396 -0.45 11.14 -25.60
CA GLY A 396 0.51 10.94 -26.68
C GLY A 396 -0.06 10.15 -27.87
N LEU A 397 0.57 9.01 -28.17
CA LEU A 397 0.17 8.15 -29.30
C LEU A 397 -1.17 7.44 -29.09
N LEU A 398 -1.63 7.29 -27.84
CA LEU A 398 -2.91 6.64 -27.53
C LEU A 398 -4.10 7.39 -28.14
N LEU A 399 -3.99 8.71 -28.38
CA LEU A 399 -5.04 9.48 -29.06
C LEU A 399 -5.20 9.12 -30.54
N LYS A 400 -4.17 8.53 -31.17
CA LYS A 400 -4.28 8.09 -32.58
C LYS A 400 -5.19 6.89 -32.76
N GLU A 401 -5.38 6.11 -31.70
CA GLU A 401 -6.24 4.93 -31.70
C GLU A 401 -7.72 5.30 -31.43
N ASP A 402 -7.98 6.54 -31.02
CA ASP A 402 -9.32 7.08 -30.77
C ASP A 402 -9.77 7.96 -31.96
N PRO A 403 -10.67 7.48 -32.84
CA PRO A 403 -11.03 8.20 -34.06
C PRO A 403 -11.74 9.54 -33.76
N VAL A 404 -12.46 9.63 -32.64
CA VAL A 404 -13.17 10.85 -32.24
C VAL A 404 -12.18 11.92 -31.78
N ALA A 405 -11.15 11.51 -31.02
CA ALA A 405 -10.07 12.40 -30.62
C ALA A 405 -9.32 12.92 -31.85
N LEU A 406 -8.97 12.04 -32.79
CA LEU A 406 -8.19 12.40 -33.97
C LEU A 406 -8.92 13.43 -34.85
N ASP A 407 -10.19 13.18 -35.19
CA ASP A 407 -11.02 14.10 -35.99
C ASP A 407 -11.14 15.48 -35.31
N SER A 408 -11.36 15.49 -34.00
CA SER A 408 -11.47 16.74 -33.22
C SER A 408 -10.15 17.53 -33.19
N LEU A 409 -9.01 16.85 -33.03
CA LEU A 409 -7.69 17.47 -33.06
C LEU A 409 -7.33 18.02 -34.45
N GLU A 410 -7.72 17.32 -35.53
CA GLU A 410 -7.52 17.80 -36.89
C GLU A 410 -8.33 19.06 -37.21
N ARG A 411 -9.57 19.13 -36.74
CA ARG A 411 -10.42 20.33 -36.84
C ARG A 411 -9.78 21.53 -36.13
N LEU A 412 -9.42 21.35 -34.86
CA LEU A 412 -8.78 22.40 -34.06
C LEU A 412 -7.45 22.86 -34.68
N LYS A 413 -6.66 21.94 -35.22
CA LYS A 413 -5.41 22.28 -35.90
C LYS A 413 -5.63 23.26 -37.05
N LYS A 414 -6.69 23.08 -37.86
CA LYS A 414 -7.04 24.00 -38.95
C LYS A 414 -7.43 25.37 -38.41
N GLU A 415 -8.20 25.42 -37.33
CA GLU A 415 -8.64 26.68 -36.71
C GLU A 415 -7.48 27.45 -36.06
N VAL A 416 -6.58 26.76 -35.35
CA VAL A 416 -5.43 27.38 -34.70
C VAL A 416 -4.36 27.83 -35.70
N ALA A 417 -4.22 27.13 -36.83
CA ALA A 417 -3.30 27.54 -37.90
C ALA A 417 -3.66 28.93 -38.48
N GLY A 418 -4.92 29.34 -38.38
CA GLY A 418 -5.39 30.67 -38.79
C GLY A 418 -5.15 31.80 -37.78
N ASP A 419 -4.83 31.51 -36.50
CA ASP A 419 -4.58 32.53 -35.45
C ASP A 419 -3.14 32.42 -34.90
N PHE A 420 -2.27 33.36 -35.29
CA PHE A 420 -0.87 33.41 -34.89
C PHE A 420 -0.66 33.40 -33.35
N ARG A 421 -1.58 34.00 -32.59
CA ARG A 421 -1.46 34.08 -31.12
C ARG A 421 -1.68 32.72 -30.48
N LEU A 422 -2.65 31.94 -30.98
CA LEU A 422 -2.90 30.57 -30.54
C LEU A 422 -1.80 29.62 -31.00
N PHE A 423 -1.31 29.80 -32.24
CA PHE A 423 -0.21 29.02 -32.78
C PHE A 423 1.09 29.19 -31.97
N SER A 424 1.39 30.41 -31.51
CA SER A 424 2.55 30.69 -30.66
C SER A 424 2.50 29.91 -29.33
N ILE A 425 1.32 29.81 -28.70
CA ILE A 425 1.12 29.05 -27.45
C ILE A 425 1.34 27.56 -27.67
N LEU A 426 0.77 26.98 -28.74
CA LEU A 426 1.04 25.58 -29.09
C LEU A 426 2.54 25.35 -29.34
N LYS A 427 3.18 26.25 -30.09
CA LYS A 427 4.61 26.16 -30.38
C LYS A 427 5.45 26.22 -29.11
N GLU A 428 5.09 27.03 -28.12
CA GLU A 428 5.74 27.09 -26.81
C GLU A 428 5.55 25.78 -26.02
N GLN A 429 4.31 25.27 -25.93
CA GLN A 429 3.99 24.01 -25.24
C GLN A 429 4.72 22.79 -25.83
N PHE A 430 4.93 22.77 -27.16
CA PHE A 430 5.64 21.69 -27.85
C PHE A 430 7.15 21.94 -28.03
N ARG A 431 7.68 23.15 -27.79
CA ARG A 431 9.12 23.46 -27.92
C ARG A 431 9.96 22.73 -26.87
N GLU A 432 9.42 22.58 -25.66
CA GLU A 432 10.09 21.93 -24.53
C GLU A 432 10.19 20.40 -24.67
N ARG A 433 9.40 19.78 -25.57
CA ARG A 433 9.27 18.31 -25.68
C ARG A 433 9.88 17.67 -26.94
N ARG A 434 10.64 18.41 -27.75
CA ARG A 434 11.39 17.86 -28.91
C ARG A 434 12.44 16.78 -28.56
N ARG A 435 12.54 16.35 -27.30
CA ARG A 435 13.45 15.30 -26.82
C ARG A 435 12.85 13.88 -26.78
N THR A 436 11.58 13.66 -27.15
CA THR A 436 10.98 12.30 -27.09
C THR A 436 10.40 11.90 -28.45
N LYS A 437 11.23 11.25 -29.28
CA LYS A 437 10.82 10.49 -30.48
C LYS A 437 10.83 8.99 -30.16
N TYR A 438 10.29 8.20 -31.10
CA TYR A 438 10.21 6.73 -31.21
C TYR A 438 8.95 6.11 -30.54
N LEU A 439 8.26 5.08 -31.04
CA LEU A 439 7.96 4.44 -32.34
C LEU A 439 7.03 3.24 -31.99
N CYS A 440 6.02 2.92 -32.81
CA CYS A 440 5.59 1.55 -33.21
C CYS A 440 4.17 1.51 -33.77
N HIS A 441 4.00 0.66 -34.77
CA HIS A 441 2.84 0.46 -35.63
C HIS A 441 2.45 -1.02 -35.48
N PHE A 442 1.19 -1.35 -35.17
CA PHE A 442 0.68 -2.72 -35.36
C PHE A 442 -0.82 -2.72 -35.69
N ARG A 443 -1.19 -3.51 -36.71
CA ARG A 443 -2.55 -3.83 -37.14
C ARG A 443 -2.91 -5.22 -36.62
N MET A 444 -4.16 -5.44 -36.20
CA MET A 444 -4.72 -6.79 -36.03
C MET A 444 -6.03 -6.98 -36.79
N LEU A 445 -6.16 -8.20 -37.32
CA LEU A 445 -7.25 -8.74 -38.13
C LEU A 445 -8.43 -9.18 -37.26
N LYS A 446 -9.65 -9.16 -37.84
CA LYS A 446 -10.90 -9.56 -37.18
C LYS A 446 -11.23 -11.05 -37.37
N SER A 447 -12.06 -11.51 -36.43
CA SER A 447 -12.96 -12.68 -36.39
C SER A 447 -12.35 -14.07 -36.25
N CYS A 448 -12.34 -14.57 -35.01
CA CYS A 448 -12.67 -15.95 -34.60
C CYS A 448 -12.95 -15.96 -33.08
N PHE A 449 -13.72 -16.93 -32.59
CA PHE A 449 -13.98 -17.11 -31.16
C PHE A 449 -12.83 -17.84 -30.47
N LEU A 450 -12.39 -17.34 -29.32
CA LEU A 450 -11.25 -17.87 -28.54
C LEU A 450 -11.73 -18.56 -27.26
N ILE A 451 -11.05 -19.64 -26.86
CA ILE A 451 -11.20 -20.32 -25.58
C ILE A 451 -9.87 -20.23 -24.82
N HIS A 452 -9.94 -19.94 -23.52
CA HIS A 452 -8.80 -19.87 -22.62
C HIS A 452 -8.60 -21.22 -21.91
N TYR A 453 -7.35 -21.70 -21.84
CA TYR A 453 -7.01 -22.98 -21.22
C TYR A 453 -5.84 -22.84 -20.23
N SER A 454 -6.16 -22.98 -18.94
CA SER A 454 -5.19 -23.14 -17.85
C SER A 454 -5.06 -24.63 -17.46
N TYR A 455 -4.02 -25.00 -16.71
CA TYR A 455 -3.79 -26.40 -16.30
C TYR A 455 -4.90 -26.96 -15.38
N THR A 456 -5.63 -26.10 -14.66
CA THR A 456 -6.65 -26.50 -13.67
C THR A 456 -8.07 -26.09 -14.04
N GLU A 457 -8.27 -25.12 -14.92
CA GLU A 457 -9.58 -24.55 -15.25
C GLU A 457 -9.70 -24.17 -16.73
N ARG A 458 -10.88 -24.44 -17.29
CA ARG A 458 -11.27 -24.05 -18.65
C ARG A 458 -12.21 -22.85 -18.54
N ALA A 459 -11.90 -21.75 -19.21
CA ALA A 459 -12.75 -20.57 -19.22
C ALA A 459 -13.17 -20.23 -20.65
N GLN A 460 -14.48 -20.23 -20.90
CA GLN A 460 -15.03 -19.73 -22.14
C GLN A 460 -14.97 -18.19 -22.13
N LEU A 461 -14.31 -17.61 -23.12
CA LEU A 461 -14.24 -16.16 -23.25
C LEU A 461 -15.54 -15.64 -23.86
N LYS A 462 -15.99 -14.48 -23.36
CA LYS A 462 -17.14 -13.79 -23.95
C LYS A 462 -16.75 -13.17 -25.30
N MET A 463 -17.72 -13.03 -26.20
CA MET A 463 -17.47 -12.55 -27.57
C MET A 463 -17.05 -11.07 -27.64
N ASP A 464 -17.31 -10.32 -26.58
CA ASP A 464 -16.94 -8.92 -26.39
C ASP A 464 -15.60 -8.73 -25.64
N ALA A 465 -14.91 -9.83 -25.30
CA ALA A 465 -13.62 -9.77 -24.61
C ALA A 465 -12.52 -9.23 -25.54
N ASN A 466 -11.87 -8.13 -25.12
CA ASN A 466 -10.78 -7.48 -25.85
C ASN A 466 -9.43 -7.77 -25.20
N ALA A 467 -8.36 -7.69 -25.99
CA ALA A 467 -6.96 -7.82 -25.55
C ALA A 467 -6.61 -9.10 -24.75
N VAL A 468 -7.38 -10.19 -24.89
CA VAL A 468 -7.23 -11.39 -24.03
C VAL A 468 -5.83 -12.02 -24.04
N TYR A 469 -5.06 -11.84 -25.12
CA TYR A 469 -3.70 -12.34 -25.23
C TYR A 469 -2.73 -11.73 -24.19
N THR A 470 -3.02 -10.53 -23.66
CA THR A 470 -2.19 -9.88 -22.64
C THR A 470 -2.47 -10.40 -21.24
N ALA A 471 -3.69 -10.90 -21.01
CA ALA A 471 -4.18 -11.36 -19.71
C ALA A 471 -3.85 -12.84 -19.43
N LEU A 472 -3.14 -13.52 -20.33
CA LEU A 472 -2.72 -14.91 -20.14
C LEU A 472 -1.70 -15.03 -19.01
N GLY A 473 -1.88 -16.05 -18.17
CA GLY A 473 -0.89 -16.60 -17.27
C GLY A 473 0.36 -17.13 -18.00
N LEU A 474 1.39 -17.48 -17.23
CA LEU A 474 2.74 -17.70 -17.76
C LEU A 474 2.78 -18.80 -18.84
N ASN A 475 2.22 -19.97 -18.54
CA ASN A 475 2.16 -21.09 -19.47
C ASN A 475 0.77 -21.32 -20.08
N GLU A 476 -0.13 -20.35 -19.98
CA GLU A 476 -1.47 -20.46 -20.55
C GLU A 476 -1.45 -20.30 -22.08
N ARG A 477 -2.44 -20.92 -22.73
CA ARG A 477 -2.57 -20.91 -24.19
C ARG A 477 -4.04 -20.70 -24.57
N LEU A 478 -4.22 -20.13 -25.76
CA LEU A 478 -5.52 -19.89 -26.36
C LEU A 478 -5.78 -20.98 -27.39
N PHE A 479 -6.97 -21.56 -27.31
CA PHE A 479 -7.44 -22.59 -28.23
C PHE A 479 -8.69 -22.10 -28.94
N ILE A 480 -8.86 -22.55 -30.18
CA ILE A 480 -10.09 -22.32 -30.95
C ILE A 480 -10.69 -23.71 -31.18
N CYS A 481 -11.85 -23.97 -30.61
CA CYS A 481 -12.53 -25.26 -30.76
C CYS A 481 -14.05 -25.12 -30.62
N THR A 482 -14.80 -26.15 -31.03
CA THR A 482 -16.26 -26.20 -30.82
C THR A 482 -16.59 -26.56 -29.37
N SER A 483 -17.83 -26.27 -28.92
CA SER A 483 -18.28 -26.63 -27.56
C SER A 483 -18.11 -28.12 -27.24
N SER A 484 -18.31 -29.00 -28.23
CA SER A 484 -18.14 -30.45 -28.08
C SER A 484 -16.67 -30.89 -28.02
N GLN A 485 -15.74 -30.10 -28.57
CA GLN A 485 -14.30 -30.35 -28.51
C GLN A 485 -13.68 -29.78 -27.24
N ALA A 486 -14.26 -28.72 -26.67
CA ALA A 486 -13.77 -28.07 -25.46
C ALA A 486 -13.64 -29.05 -24.28
N GLU A 487 -14.56 -30.02 -24.17
CA GLU A 487 -14.53 -31.04 -23.12
C GLU A 487 -13.32 -31.99 -23.22
N LYS A 488 -12.78 -32.17 -24.44
CA LYS A 488 -11.70 -33.10 -24.75
C LYS A 488 -10.31 -32.44 -24.83
N LEU A 489 -10.24 -31.12 -24.68
CA LEU A 489 -8.96 -30.41 -24.69
C LEU A 489 -8.09 -30.83 -23.50
N MET A 490 -6.80 -31.05 -23.77
CA MET A 490 -5.77 -31.37 -22.78
C MET A 490 -4.66 -30.31 -22.85
N PRO A 491 -3.98 -29.98 -21.74
CA PRO A 491 -2.86 -29.05 -21.77
C PRO A 491 -1.72 -29.59 -22.66
N LEU A 492 -1.07 -28.71 -23.42
CA LEU A 492 0.08 -29.08 -24.24
C LEU A 492 1.31 -29.39 -23.38
N LYS A 493 2.27 -30.15 -23.92
CA LYS A 493 3.50 -30.49 -23.20
C LYS A 493 4.29 -29.24 -22.82
N GLU A 494 4.32 -28.23 -23.68
CA GLU A 494 5.03 -26.98 -23.44
C GLU A 494 4.43 -26.17 -22.28
N GLN A 495 3.16 -26.40 -21.93
CA GLN A 495 2.51 -25.74 -20.80
C GLN A 495 2.92 -26.32 -19.45
N GLN A 496 3.60 -27.47 -19.43
CA GLN A 496 4.04 -28.12 -18.20
C GLN A 496 5.32 -27.50 -17.61
N GLY A 497 5.94 -26.55 -18.32
CA GLY A 497 7.21 -25.95 -17.95
C GLY A 497 8.41 -26.88 -18.20
N PRO A 498 9.63 -26.47 -17.82
CA PRO A 498 10.85 -27.23 -18.05
C PRO A 498 10.88 -28.56 -17.27
N GLU A 499 11.51 -29.57 -17.86
CA GLU A 499 11.83 -30.85 -17.21
C GLU A 499 13.25 -30.86 -16.60
N ARG A 500 14.14 -29.98 -17.05
CA ARG A 500 15.52 -29.85 -16.56
C ARG A 500 15.79 -28.42 -16.10
N GLY A 501 16.51 -28.27 -14.99
CA GLY A 501 16.89 -26.99 -14.42
C GLY A 501 18.10 -26.37 -15.12
N THR A 502 18.43 -25.14 -14.74
CA THR A 502 19.56 -24.37 -15.29
C THR A 502 20.62 -24.05 -14.22
N THR A 503 20.71 -24.88 -13.18
CA THR A 503 21.58 -24.67 -12.02
C THR A 503 23.05 -24.44 -12.38
N ASP A 504 23.62 -25.26 -13.27
CA ASP A 504 25.04 -25.14 -13.65
C ASP A 504 25.33 -23.84 -14.43
N LEU A 505 24.34 -23.30 -15.15
CA LEU A 505 24.43 -22.01 -15.83
C LEU A 505 24.36 -20.86 -14.81
N LEU A 506 23.40 -20.95 -13.89
CA LEU A 506 23.21 -19.96 -12.83
C LEU A 506 24.41 -19.86 -11.90
N GLU A 507 25.10 -20.96 -11.62
CA GLU A 507 26.30 -20.96 -10.80
C GLU A 507 27.40 -20.06 -11.38
N GLN A 508 27.56 -20.06 -12.71
CA GLN A 508 28.60 -19.32 -13.44
C GLN A 508 28.35 -17.80 -13.52
N MET A 509 27.11 -17.36 -13.37
CA MET A 509 26.72 -15.94 -13.43
C MET A 509 26.89 -15.25 -12.08
N GLY A 510 27.39 -14.01 -12.03
CA GLY A 510 27.50 -13.27 -10.77
C GLY A 510 26.14 -12.89 -10.19
N SER A 511 25.92 -12.99 -8.86
CA SER A 511 24.66 -12.58 -8.23
C SER A 511 24.34 -11.09 -8.48
N LYS A 512 25.36 -10.22 -8.48
CA LYS A 512 25.21 -8.80 -8.78
C LYS A 512 24.86 -8.55 -10.24
N ASP A 513 25.46 -9.30 -11.16
CA ASP A 513 25.19 -9.16 -12.60
C ASP A 513 23.76 -9.61 -12.93
N ILE A 514 23.29 -10.71 -12.33
CA ILE A 514 21.89 -11.14 -12.44
C ILE A 514 20.95 -10.07 -11.90
N ALA A 515 21.21 -9.53 -10.69
CA ALA A 515 20.37 -8.50 -10.09
C ALA A 515 20.33 -7.21 -10.94
N ASN A 516 21.46 -6.81 -11.51
CA ASN A 516 21.54 -5.67 -12.42
C ASN A 516 20.70 -5.89 -13.68
N GLU A 517 20.85 -7.03 -14.35
CA GLU A 517 20.10 -7.31 -15.58
C GLU A 517 18.60 -7.57 -15.33
N LEU A 518 18.22 -8.14 -14.17
CA LEU A 518 16.83 -8.19 -13.71
C LEU A 518 16.28 -6.77 -13.59
N THR A 519 16.98 -5.90 -12.86
CA THR A 519 16.56 -4.51 -12.65
C THR A 519 16.48 -3.74 -13.97
N ASN A 520 17.44 -3.93 -14.88
CA ASN A 520 17.44 -3.27 -16.20
C ASN A 520 16.23 -3.67 -17.03
N TYR A 521 15.92 -4.97 -17.10
CA TYR A 521 14.77 -5.44 -17.85
C TYR A 521 13.45 -5.04 -17.21
N ASP A 522 13.35 -5.12 -15.88
CA ASP A 522 12.16 -4.69 -15.14
C ASP A 522 11.94 -3.18 -15.29
N TRP A 523 13.02 -2.37 -15.36
CA TRP A 523 12.94 -0.93 -15.63
C TRP A 523 12.44 -0.61 -17.05
N GLU A 524 12.83 -1.40 -18.05
CA GLU A 524 12.32 -1.28 -19.41
C GLU A 524 10.81 -1.53 -19.47
N LEU A 525 10.35 -2.60 -18.81
CA LEU A 525 8.92 -2.92 -18.72
C LEU A 525 8.13 -1.85 -17.95
N PHE A 526 8.67 -1.40 -16.82
CA PHE A 526 8.06 -0.36 -15.98
C PHE A 526 7.97 0.98 -16.72
N THR A 527 8.99 1.35 -17.48
CA THR A 527 9.01 2.59 -18.26
C THR A 527 8.07 2.52 -19.46
N ALA A 528 7.92 1.35 -20.10
CA ALA A 528 6.99 1.14 -21.20
C ALA A 528 5.51 1.26 -20.77
N MET A 529 5.20 0.94 -19.51
CA MET A 529 3.86 1.08 -18.94
C MET A 529 3.41 2.55 -18.91
N HIS A 530 2.29 2.84 -19.58
CA HIS A 530 1.65 4.14 -19.55
C HIS A 530 0.72 4.28 -18.34
N GLU A 531 0.65 5.45 -17.71
CA GLU A 531 -0.18 5.69 -16.51
C GLU A 531 -1.68 5.45 -16.73
N VAL A 532 -2.15 5.74 -17.94
CA VAL A 532 -3.54 5.51 -18.35
C VAL A 532 -3.89 4.01 -18.34
N GLU A 533 -2.93 3.10 -18.55
CA GLU A 533 -3.19 1.65 -18.48
C GLU A 533 -3.69 1.24 -17.09
N LEU A 534 -3.22 1.89 -16.02
CA LEU A 534 -3.69 1.63 -14.67
C LEU A 534 -5.14 2.06 -14.46
N VAL A 535 -5.56 3.17 -15.08
CA VAL A 535 -6.96 3.60 -15.03
C VAL A 535 -7.83 2.52 -15.68
N TYR A 536 -7.45 2.05 -16.87
CA TYR A 536 -8.21 1.03 -17.58
C TYR A 536 -8.26 -0.30 -16.84
N TYR A 537 -7.14 -0.71 -16.25
CA TYR A 537 -7.04 -1.94 -15.46
C TYR A 537 -7.93 -1.89 -14.22
N ILE A 538 -7.87 -0.81 -13.44
CA ILE A 538 -8.58 -0.68 -12.16
C ILE A 538 -10.08 -0.47 -12.34
N PHE A 539 -10.51 0.34 -13.32
CA PHE A 539 -11.94 0.58 -13.55
C PHE A 539 -12.61 -0.51 -14.41
N GLY A 540 -11.80 -1.37 -15.04
CA GLY A 540 -12.20 -2.49 -15.87
C GLY A 540 -12.19 -2.16 -17.36
N LEU A 541 -11.49 -2.98 -18.16
CA LEU A 541 -11.29 -2.78 -19.60
C LEU A 541 -12.60 -2.70 -20.40
N HIS A 542 -13.63 -3.41 -19.96
CA HIS A 542 -14.96 -3.42 -20.59
C HIS A 542 -15.62 -2.03 -20.68
N LYS A 543 -15.23 -1.07 -19.81
CA LYS A 543 -15.73 0.32 -19.85
C LYS A 543 -15.01 1.20 -20.87
N PHE A 544 -13.91 0.72 -21.45
CA PHE A 544 -13.06 1.48 -22.34
C PHE A 544 -12.86 0.73 -23.67
N PRO A 545 -13.84 0.80 -24.59
CA PRO A 545 -13.73 0.16 -25.89
C PRO A 545 -12.46 0.61 -26.65
N GLY A 546 -11.69 -0.35 -27.17
CA GLY A 546 -10.44 -0.09 -27.88
C GLY A 546 -9.22 0.17 -26.99
N ALA A 547 -9.38 0.24 -25.66
CA ALA A 547 -8.25 0.34 -24.75
C ALA A 547 -7.49 -0.99 -24.62
N ILE A 548 -6.20 -0.88 -24.30
CA ILE A 548 -5.29 -2.02 -24.07
C ILE A 548 -4.42 -1.72 -22.84
N THR A 549 -4.13 -2.74 -22.04
CA THR A 549 -3.34 -2.70 -20.78
C THR A 549 -2.08 -3.57 -20.88
N ALA A 550 -1.55 -3.76 -22.10
CA ALA A 550 -0.55 -4.76 -22.42
C ALA A 550 0.76 -4.60 -21.66
N ASN A 551 1.24 -3.36 -21.49
CA ASN A 551 2.53 -3.13 -20.84
C ASN A 551 2.40 -3.31 -19.34
N LEU A 552 1.30 -2.83 -18.75
CA LEU A 552 0.97 -3.08 -17.35
C LEU A 552 0.86 -4.59 -17.08
N GLU A 553 0.07 -5.31 -17.86
CA GLU A 553 -0.13 -6.75 -17.68
C GLU A 553 1.16 -7.54 -17.88
N ARG A 554 1.98 -7.16 -18.87
CA ARG A 554 3.32 -7.74 -19.05
C ARG A 554 4.20 -7.51 -17.82
N PHE A 555 4.14 -6.32 -17.22
CA PHE A 555 4.93 -6.00 -16.04
C PHE A 555 4.43 -6.72 -14.78
N VAL A 556 3.12 -6.86 -14.60
CA VAL A 556 2.54 -7.68 -13.51
C VAL A 556 2.88 -9.16 -13.70
N ARG A 557 2.76 -9.66 -14.92
CA ARG A 557 3.13 -11.04 -15.28
C ARG A 557 4.61 -11.32 -14.98
N ARG A 558 5.49 -10.34 -15.22
CA ARG A 558 6.92 -10.44 -14.92
C ARG A 558 7.20 -10.73 -13.44
N PHE A 559 6.44 -10.13 -12.52
CA PHE A 559 6.58 -10.42 -11.09
C PHE A 559 6.37 -11.92 -10.79
N ASN A 560 5.30 -12.49 -11.36
CA ASN A 560 5.00 -13.92 -11.21
C ASN A 560 6.07 -14.80 -11.89
N GLU A 561 6.57 -14.39 -13.06
CA GLU A 561 7.63 -15.11 -13.77
C GLU A 561 8.89 -15.27 -12.91
N VAL A 562 9.38 -14.17 -12.31
CA VAL A 562 10.56 -14.21 -11.43
C VAL A 562 10.29 -15.05 -10.17
N GLN A 563 9.09 -14.92 -9.59
CA GLN A 563 8.68 -15.72 -8.44
C GLN A 563 8.68 -17.23 -8.75
N TYR A 564 8.09 -17.64 -9.87
CA TYR A 564 8.04 -19.05 -10.27
C TYR A 564 9.37 -19.58 -10.78
N TRP A 565 10.24 -18.74 -11.35
CA TRP A 565 11.60 -19.12 -11.74
C TRP A 565 12.40 -19.64 -10.55
N VAL A 566 12.39 -18.92 -9.43
CA VAL A 566 13.09 -19.33 -8.20
C VAL A 566 12.61 -20.69 -7.71
N VAL A 567 11.29 -20.88 -7.64
CA VAL A 567 10.71 -22.14 -7.15
C VAL A 567 10.98 -23.28 -8.13
N THR A 568 10.90 -23.02 -9.43
CA THR A 568 11.19 -24.00 -10.48
C THR A 568 12.62 -24.51 -10.37
N GLU A 569 13.60 -23.62 -10.29
CA GLU A 569 15.01 -23.98 -10.22
C GLU A 569 15.35 -24.75 -8.92
N LEU A 570 14.74 -24.36 -7.79
CA LEU A 570 14.95 -25.08 -6.52
C LEU A 570 14.26 -26.45 -6.49
N CYS A 571 13.05 -26.57 -7.04
CA CYS A 571 12.28 -27.81 -7.06
C CYS A 571 12.72 -28.79 -8.15
N ILE A 572 13.52 -28.39 -9.14
CA ILE A 572 14.14 -29.31 -10.12
C ILE A 572 15.55 -29.74 -9.67
N CYS A 573 16.19 -28.97 -8.77
CA CYS A 573 17.53 -29.29 -8.28
C CYS A 573 17.51 -30.42 -7.23
N GLU A 574 17.71 -31.67 -7.66
CA GLU A 574 17.70 -32.85 -6.78
C GLU A 574 18.88 -32.86 -5.79
N ASP A 575 20.07 -32.41 -6.22
CA ASP A 575 21.28 -32.38 -5.39
C ASP A 575 21.17 -31.35 -4.25
N LEU A 576 21.26 -31.83 -3.01
CA LEU A 576 21.09 -31.01 -1.81
C LEU A 576 22.17 -29.92 -1.65
N VAL A 577 23.42 -30.18 -2.05
CA VAL A 577 24.53 -29.21 -1.93
C VAL A 577 24.34 -28.09 -2.95
N LYS A 578 24.10 -28.46 -4.22
CA LYS A 578 23.83 -27.50 -5.29
C LYS A 578 22.59 -26.66 -5.00
N ARG A 579 21.53 -27.29 -4.48
CA ARG A 579 20.29 -26.59 -4.08
C ARG A 579 20.52 -25.58 -2.95
N ALA A 580 21.32 -25.90 -1.94
CA ALA A 580 21.67 -24.95 -0.88
C ALA A 580 22.51 -23.76 -1.41
N ILE A 581 23.45 -24.01 -2.33
CA ILE A 581 24.20 -22.95 -3.02
C ILE A 581 23.26 -22.05 -3.82
N LEU A 582 22.30 -22.65 -4.53
CA LEU A 582 21.30 -21.96 -5.33
C LEU A 582 20.37 -21.09 -4.47
N LEU A 583 19.86 -21.62 -3.35
CA LEU A 583 19.07 -20.86 -2.39
C LEU A 583 19.84 -19.67 -1.82
N LYS A 584 21.10 -19.89 -1.41
CA LYS A 584 22.00 -18.79 -0.98
C LYS A 584 22.18 -17.74 -2.08
N LYS A 585 22.25 -18.17 -3.34
CA LYS A 585 22.37 -17.27 -4.49
C LYS A 585 21.11 -16.43 -4.67
N PHE A 586 19.92 -17.03 -4.59
CA PHE A 586 18.64 -16.34 -4.69
C PHE A 586 18.40 -15.35 -3.55
N ILE A 587 18.81 -15.69 -2.32
CA ILE A 587 18.76 -14.74 -1.19
C ILE A 587 19.67 -13.54 -1.45
N LYS A 588 20.84 -13.73 -2.08
CA LYS A 588 21.72 -12.61 -2.48
C LYS A 588 21.15 -11.76 -3.63
N ILE A 589 20.32 -12.35 -4.49
CA ILE A 589 19.62 -11.63 -5.58
C ILE A 589 18.34 -10.96 -5.06
N ALA A 590 17.80 -11.43 -3.92
CA ALA A 590 16.54 -11.02 -3.28
C ALA A 590 15.23 -11.50 -3.96
N ALA A 591 15.24 -12.70 -4.56
CA ALA A 591 14.04 -13.33 -5.14
C ALA A 591 13.76 -14.67 -4.45
N VAL A 592 12.84 -14.74 -3.48
CA VAL A 592 12.51 -15.98 -2.76
C VAL A 592 11.00 -16.04 -2.46
N ASN A 593 10.39 -17.23 -2.54
CA ASN A 593 8.95 -17.48 -2.37
C ASN A 593 8.66 -18.47 -1.23
N SER A 594 7.50 -18.31 -0.58
CA SER A 594 6.89 -19.18 0.44
C SER A 594 6.99 -20.71 0.19
N ALA A 595 6.91 -21.18 -1.06
CA ALA A 595 6.96 -22.61 -1.38
C ALA A 595 8.29 -23.29 -0.98
N VAL A 596 9.35 -22.51 -0.82
CA VAL A 596 10.71 -22.94 -0.48
C VAL A 596 10.88 -23.22 1.02
N HIS A 597 9.98 -22.72 1.89
CA HIS A 597 10.09 -22.93 3.34
C HIS A 597 10.04 -24.39 3.77
N ARG A 598 9.42 -25.26 2.97
CA ARG A 598 9.27 -26.69 3.29
C ARG A 598 10.56 -27.49 3.09
N LEU A 599 11.60 -26.90 2.49
CA LEU A 599 12.87 -27.56 2.21
C LEU A 599 13.82 -27.50 3.43
N TYR A 600 13.42 -28.13 4.54
CA TYR A 600 14.13 -28.05 5.83
C TYR A 600 15.61 -28.46 5.73
N LYS A 601 15.93 -29.55 5.03
CA LYS A 601 17.31 -30.04 4.88
C LYS A 601 18.17 -29.03 4.09
N THR A 602 17.56 -28.32 3.14
CA THR A 602 18.22 -27.23 2.40
C THR A 602 18.48 -26.04 3.32
N TRP A 603 17.49 -25.61 4.10
CA TRP A 603 17.61 -24.48 5.04
C TRP A 603 18.63 -24.73 6.16
N GLU A 604 18.77 -25.96 6.65
CA GLU A 604 19.80 -26.32 7.64
C GLU A 604 21.22 -26.00 7.13
N ARG A 605 21.48 -26.20 5.83
CA ARG A 605 22.79 -25.94 5.22
C ARG A 605 23.07 -24.46 4.91
N ILE A 606 22.10 -23.57 5.12
CA ILE A 606 22.27 -22.13 4.89
C ILE A 606 22.98 -21.49 6.09
N PRO A 607 24.08 -20.74 5.90
CA PRO A 607 24.75 -20.05 7.00
C PRO A 607 23.84 -19.05 7.71
N SER A 608 23.93 -18.92 9.04
CA SER A 608 23.07 -18.02 9.84
C SER A 608 23.10 -16.57 9.37
N LYS A 609 24.26 -16.08 8.87
CA LYS A 609 24.35 -14.74 8.25
C LYS A 609 23.38 -14.56 7.07
N ILE A 610 23.21 -15.58 6.25
CA ILE A 610 22.30 -15.56 5.10
C ILE A 610 20.84 -15.72 5.55
N LYS A 611 20.57 -16.56 6.56
CA LYS A 611 19.25 -16.67 7.19
C LYS A 611 18.77 -15.33 7.75
N ARG A 612 19.65 -14.58 8.45
CA ARG A 612 19.33 -13.23 8.95
C ARG A 612 18.93 -12.25 7.85
N ILE A 613 19.62 -12.28 6.70
CA ILE A 613 19.27 -11.46 5.53
C ILE A 613 17.87 -11.84 5.03
N TYR A 614 17.58 -13.14 4.92
CA TYR A 614 16.27 -13.60 4.49
C TYR A 614 15.14 -13.16 5.44
N CYS A 615 15.33 -13.32 6.76
CA CYS A 615 14.37 -12.87 7.76
C CYS A 615 14.12 -11.35 7.68
N ALA A 616 15.13 -10.54 7.34
CA ALA A 616 14.93 -9.11 7.11
C ALA A 616 14.01 -8.83 5.91
N TYR A 617 14.10 -9.61 4.83
CA TYR A 617 13.19 -9.51 3.69
C TYR A 617 11.76 -9.93 4.04
N GLU A 618 11.57 -10.99 4.84
CA GLU A 618 10.25 -11.40 5.31
C GLU A 618 9.57 -10.30 6.14
N ARG A 619 10.32 -9.70 7.07
CA ARG A 619 9.83 -8.57 7.89
C ARG A 619 9.44 -7.37 7.04
N LEU A 620 10.17 -7.09 5.97
CA LEU A 620 9.84 -6.00 5.05
C LEU A 620 8.46 -6.22 4.41
N MET A 621 8.09 -7.48 4.12
CA MET A 621 6.85 -7.86 3.45
C MET A 621 5.70 -8.17 4.41
N ASP A 622 5.86 -7.96 5.72
CA ASP A 622 4.83 -8.17 6.74
C ASP A 622 3.53 -7.42 6.37
N PRO A 623 2.36 -8.11 6.29
CA PRO A 623 1.10 -7.49 5.87
C PRO A 623 0.45 -6.61 6.96
N SER A 624 0.93 -6.68 8.20
CA SER A 624 0.36 -5.97 9.35
C SER A 624 0.33 -4.46 9.12
N ARG A 625 -0.75 -3.81 9.61
CA ARG A 625 -1.00 -2.36 9.44
C ARG A 625 -0.80 -1.90 7.99
N ASN A 626 -1.41 -2.64 7.06
CA ASN A 626 -1.35 -2.37 5.63
C ASN A 626 0.08 -2.29 5.08
N HIS A 627 0.91 -3.31 5.35
CA HIS A 627 2.31 -3.35 4.91
C HIS A 627 3.18 -2.18 5.39
N ARG A 628 3.02 -1.77 6.66
CA ARG A 628 3.72 -0.60 7.23
C ARG A 628 5.24 -0.67 7.07
N ALA A 629 5.86 -1.83 7.29
CA ALA A 629 7.31 -2.02 7.16
C ALA A 629 7.81 -1.66 5.75
N TYR A 630 7.18 -2.22 4.71
CA TYR A 630 7.46 -1.88 3.32
C TYR A 630 7.22 -0.39 3.03
N ARG A 631 6.08 0.16 3.46
CA ARG A 631 5.73 1.57 3.19
C ARG A 631 6.73 2.55 3.79
N LEU A 632 7.18 2.30 5.04
CA LEU A 632 8.19 3.12 5.70
C LEU A 632 9.55 3.02 5.00
N ALA A 633 9.95 1.82 4.56
CA ALA A 633 11.18 1.64 3.81
C ALA A 633 11.15 2.40 2.48
N VAL A 634 10.04 2.33 1.74
CA VAL A 634 9.86 3.02 0.46
C VAL A 634 9.76 4.54 0.61
N ALA A 635 9.15 5.03 1.68
CA ALA A 635 9.07 6.47 1.96
C ALA A 635 10.46 7.13 2.14
N LYS A 636 11.50 6.34 2.46
CA LYS A 636 12.89 6.81 2.58
C LYS A 636 13.67 6.76 1.27
N LEU A 637 13.14 6.13 0.23
CA LEU A 637 13.83 6.02 -1.06
C LEU A 637 13.65 7.30 -1.87
N SER A 638 14.73 7.80 -2.47
CA SER A 638 14.64 8.80 -3.53
C SER A 638 14.46 8.12 -4.88
N PRO A 639 13.63 8.65 -5.79
CA PRO A 639 13.60 8.21 -7.19
C PRO A 639 15.00 8.21 -7.82
N PRO A 640 15.27 7.36 -8.83
CA PRO A 640 14.37 6.38 -9.43
C PRO A 640 14.30 5.06 -8.64
N TYR A 641 13.10 4.46 -8.53
CA TYR A 641 12.94 3.10 -8.01
C TYR A 641 11.70 2.39 -8.60
N ILE A 642 11.70 1.06 -8.53
CA ILE A 642 10.55 0.22 -8.91
C ILE A 642 9.78 -0.14 -7.64
N PRO A 643 8.49 0.23 -7.52
CA PRO A 643 7.67 -0.15 -6.38
C PRO A 643 7.26 -1.63 -6.45
N PHE A 644 6.83 -2.19 -5.31
CA PHE A 644 6.09 -3.43 -5.25
C PHE A 644 4.68 -3.25 -5.86
N MET A 645 4.60 -3.46 -7.18
CA MET A 645 3.39 -3.23 -7.98
C MET A 645 2.13 -3.97 -7.50
N PRO A 646 2.18 -5.25 -7.05
CA PRO A 646 1.00 -5.93 -6.53
C PRO A 646 0.32 -5.17 -5.38
N LEU A 647 1.09 -4.57 -4.47
CA LEU A 647 0.53 -3.76 -3.39
C LEU A 647 -0.08 -2.44 -3.89
N LEU A 648 0.54 -1.81 -4.90
CA LEU A 648 -0.04 -0.62 -5.54
C LEU A 648 -1.38 -0.94 -6.22
N LEU A 649 -1.44 -2.03 -6.97
CA LEU A 649 -2.68 -2.46 -7.64
C LEU A 649 -3.75 -2.82 -6.61
N LYS A 650 -3.38 -3.51 -5.53
CA LYS A 650 -4.26 -3.76 -4.39
C LYS A 650 -4.81 -2.45 -3.83
N ASP A 651 -3.96 -1.48 -3.50
CA ASP A 651 -4.39 -0.16 -3.00
C ASP A 651 -5.41 0.49 -3.95
N MET A 652 -5.11 0.52 -5.25
CA MET A 652 -5.99 1.14 -6.25
C MET A 652 -7.33 0.41 -6.40
N THR A 653 -7.34 -0.92 -6.35
CA THR A 653 -8.56 -1.73 -6.39
C THR A 653 -9.41 -1.49 -5.15
N PHE A 654 -8.82 -1.49 -3.95
CA PHE A 654 -9.54 -1.20 -2.71
C PHE A 654 -10.12 0.22 -2.70
N ILE A 655 -9.38 1.22 -3.20
CA ILE A 655 -9.92 2.57 -3.37
C ILE A 655 -11.06 2.57 -4.37
N ASN A 656 -10.95 1.80 -5.47
CA ASN A 656 -11.99 1.73 -6.48
C ASN A 656 -13.29 1.14 -5.95
N ASP A 657 -13.20 0.00 -5.26
CA ASP A 657 -14.35 -0.77 -4.82
C ASP A 657 -14.96 -0.19 -3.53
N GLY A 658 -14.13 0.39 -2.67
CA GLY A 658 -14.56 1.03 -1.43
C GLY A 658 -15.13 2.43 -1.59
N ASN A 659 -14.92 3.11 -2.73
CA ASN A 659 -15.40 4.47 -2.95
C ASN A 659 -16.26 4.57 -4.22
N PRO A 660 -17.53 5.02 -4.11
CA PRO A 660 -18.41 5.13 -5.27
C PRO A 660 -17.90 6.17 -6.25
N ASN A 661 -18.10 5.91 -7.56
CA ASN A 661 -17.75 6.86 -8.62
C ASN A 661 -18.64 8.11 -8.62
N TYR A 662 -19.82 8.01 -8.00
CA TYR A 662 -20.79 9.10 -7.91
C TYR A 662 -21.31 9.22 -6.48
N VAL A 663 -21.42 10.44 -5.97
CA VAL A 663 -22.04 10.78 -4.68
C VAL A 663 -23.11 11.83 -4.97
N ASP A 664 -24.35 11.61 -4.53
CA ASP A 664 -25.49 12.48 -4.82
C ASP A 664 -25.66 12.82 -6.32
N LYS A 665 -25.39 11.82 -7.18
CA LYS A 665 -25.41 11.93 -8.66
C LYS A 665 -24.33 12.85 -9.26
N LEU A 666 -23.43 13.39 -8.45
CA LEU A 666 -22.24 14.12 -8.89
C LEU A 666 -21.04 13.19 -8.99
N VAL A 667 -20.11 13.47 -9.90
CA VAL A 667 -18.86 12.72 -10.04
C VAL A 667 -18.03 12.87 -8.76
N ASN A 668 -17.63 11.75 -8.15
CA ASN A 668 -16.78 11.77 -6.97
C ASN A 668 -15.32 12.11 -7.37
N PHE A 669 -15.02 13.40 -7.40
CA PHE A 669 -13.68 13.89 -7.68
C PHE A 669 -12.76 13.88 -6.44
N GLU A 670 -13.16 13.32 -5.30
CA GLU A 670 -12.26 13.09 -4.15
C GLU A 670 -11.55 11.72 -4.27
N LYS A 671 -12.18 10.75 -4.94
CA LYS A 671 -11.67 9.37 -5.11
C LYS A 671 -10.16 9.31 -5.43
N VAL A 672 -9.39 8.78 -4.48
CA VAL A 672 -7.91 8.91 -4.34
C VAL A 672 -7.09 8.13 -5.38
N VAL A 673 -7.72 7.39 -6.31
CA VAL A 673 -7.03 6.58 -7.34
C VAL A 673 -6.01 7.43 -8.13
N ARG A 674 -6.28 8.72 -8.31
CA ARG A 674 -5.43 9.66 -9.06
C ARG A 674 -4.10 9.96 -8.38
N GLU A 675 -4.08 10.11 -7.06
CA GLU A 675 -2.87 10.43 -6.30
C GLU A 675 -1.85 9.29 -6.41
N LYS A 676 -2.33 8.04 -6.34
CA LYS A 676 -1.54 6.82 -6.52
C LYS A 676 -1.01 6.66 -7.95
N ILE A 677 -1.68 7.20 -8.97
CA ILE A 677 -1.16 7.17 -10.34
C ILE A 677 -0.04 8.20 -10.50
N LYS A 678 -0.19 9.40 -9.93
CA LYS A 678 0.83 10.45 -9.99
C LYS A 678 2.14 10.04 -9.32
N THR A 679 2.11 9.21 -8.27
CA THR A 679 3.34 8.70 -7.65
C THR A 679 4.22 7.92 -8.63
N LEU A 680 3.65 7.31 -9.69
CA LEU A 680 4.45 6.64 -10.72
C LEU A 680 5.33 7.60 -11.52
N GLN A 681 4.84 8.81 -11.82
CA GLN A 681 5.66 9.84 -12.48
C GLN A 681 6.84 10.23 -11.61
N HIS A 682 6.59 10.35 -10.30
CA HIS A 682 7.63 10.65 -9.33
C HIS A 682 8.67 9.52 -9.27
N TRP A 683 8.27 8.25 -9.22
CA TRP A 683 9.20 7.11 -9.18
C TRP A 683 10.04 6.97 -10.45
N LYS A 684 9.51 7.41 -11.60
CA LYS A 684 10.22 7.43 -12.88
C LYS A 684 11.12 8.66 -13.07
N ALA A 685 11.07 9.64 -12.16
CA ALA A 685 11.82 10.88 -12.30
C ALA A 685 13.34 10.62 -12.22
N PRO A 686 14.14 11.03 -13.23
CA PRO A 686 15.59 10.86 -13.17
C PRO A 686 16.21 11.80 -12.12
N LEU A 687 17.22 11.30 -11.41
CA LEU A 687 18.10 12.14 -10.60
C LEU A 687 18.85 13.12 -11.51
N CYS A 688 18.94 14.39 -11.12
CA CYS A 688 19.90 15.34 -11.67
C CYS A 688 21.18 15.29 -10.80
N PRO A 689 22.38 15.07 -11.38
CA PRO A 689 22.69 14.76 -12.78
C PRO A 689 22.36 13.29 -13.11
N PRO A 690 22.10 12.97 -14.39
CA PRO A 690 21.62 11.65 -14.78
C PRO A 690 22.58 10.58 -14.31
N TYR A 691 22.05 9.58 -13.59
CA TYR A 691 22.74 8.32 -13.41
C TYR A 691 23.03 7.78 -14.81
N THR A 692 24.27 7.90 -15.26
CA THR A 692 24.74 7.32 -16.52
C THR A 692 24.79 5.80 -16.33
N MET A 693 23.66 5.12 -16.50
CA MET A 693 23.71 3.80 -17.11
C MET A 693 24.27 4.03 -18.51
N ASP A 694 25.51 3.58 -18.71
CA ASP A 694 26.38 3.86 -19.85
C ASP A 694 25.60 4.03 -21.17
N LEU A 695 25.62 5.26 -21.69
CA LEU A 695 24.91 5.67 -22.91
C LEU A 695 25.34 4.88 -24.17
N LYS A 696 26.37 4.03 -24.07
CA LYS A 696 26.86 3.17 -25.15
C LYS A 696 25.84 2.17 -25.69
N TYR A 697 24.85 1.73 -24.90
CA TYR A 697 23.91 0.69 -25.35
C TYR A 697 22.67 1.20 -26.09
N ARG A 698 22.41 2.52 -26.11
CA ARG A 698 21.28 3.10 -26.84
C ARG A 698 21.51 3.27 -28.35
N MET A 699 22.71 2.99 -28.85
CA MET A 699 23.07 3.18 -30.27
C MET A 699 22.92 1.94 -31.18
N PHE A 700 22.30 0.84 -30.72
CA PHE A 700 22.17 -0.39 -31.52
C PHE A 700 20.76 -0.70 -32.06
N LEU A 701 19.84 0.26 -32.06
CA LEU A 701 18.50 0.09 -32.69
C LEU A 701 18.44 0.51 -34.18
N GLU A 702 19.55 0.91 -34.79
CA GLU A 702 19.64 1.17 -36.23
C GLU A 702 20.71 0.29 -36.89
N GLY A 703 20.37 -0.98 -37.11
CA GLY A 703 21.07 -1.88 -38.01
C GLY A 703 20.04 -2.63 -38.86
N PRO A 704 20.29 -2.86 -40.16
CA PRO A 704 19.31 -3.47 -41.05
C PRO A 704 18.98 -4.89 -40.57
N SER A 705 17.68 -5.24 -40.66
CA SER A 705 17.10 -6.55 -40.33
C SER A 705 17.99 -7.69 -40.83
N THR A 706 18.80 -8.24 -39.93
CA THR A 706 19.61 -9.42 -40.25
C THR A 706 18.70 -10.63 -40.10
N ARG A 707 18.28 -11.19 -41.24
CA ARG A 707 17.74 -12.56 -41.27
C ARG A 707 18.82 -13.49 -40.72
N ILE A 708 18.65 -14.02 -39.52
CA ILE A 708 19.53 -15.08 -39.00
C ILE A 708 18.88 -16.42 -39.33
N SER A 709 19.27 -16.91 -40.51
CA SER A 709 19.23 -18.34 -40.84
C SER A 709 20.22 -19.07 -39.95
N THR A 710 19.80 -20.19 -39.36
CA THR A 710 20.62 -21.34 -38.93
C THR A 710 22.10 -21.07 -38.68
N TYR A 711 22.48 -20.62 -37.47
CA TYR A 711 23.88 -20.61 -37.03
C TYR A 711 24.00 -20.96 -35.54
N SER A 712 24.59 -22.13 -35.29
CA SER A 712 25.43 -22.57 -34.15
C SER A 712 25.27 -21.86 -32.80
N GLU A 713 24.76 -22.60 -31.80
CA GLU A 713 24.63 -22.27 -30.37
C GLU A 713 25.96 -22.05 -29.59
N LEU A 714 27.07 -21.79 -30.25
CA LEU A 714 28.39 -21.70 -29.59
C LEU A 714 29.14 -20.44 -30.03
N ALA A 715 29.07 -19.38 -29.21
CA ALA A 715 30.17 -18.44 -28.89
C ALA A 715 29.66 -17.08 -28.37
N PHE A 716 29.02 -17.06 -27.20
CA PHE A 716 29.11 -15.90 -26.32
C PHE A 716 29.81 -16.34 -25.03
N PRO A 717 30.71 -15.53 -24.43
CA PRO A 717 31.21 -15.83 -23.10
C PRO A 717 30.00 -15.91 -22.17
N LEU A 718 29.77 -17.05 -21.52
CA LEU A 718 28.62 -17.30 -20.63
C LEU A 718 28.49 -16.26 -19.49
N ARG A 719 29.56 -15.49 -19.23
CA ARG A 719 29.62 -14.40 -18.24
C ARG A 719 29.38 -13.01 -18.81
N SER A 720 29.14 -12.85 -20.11
CA SER A 720 28.91 -11.53 -20.70
C SER A 720 27.54 -10.98 -20.26
N PRO A 721 27.41 -9.67 -20.03
CA PRO A 721 26.12 -9.04 -19.71
C PRO A 721 25.02 -9.39 -20.71
N SER A 722 25.36 -9.49 -22.00
CA SER A 722 24.42 -9.88 -23.07
C SER A 722 23.87 -11.30 -22.91
N SER A 723 24.69 -12.26 -22.46
CA SER A 723 24.26 -13.64 -22.21
C SER A 723 23.34 -13.73 -21.00
N ILE A 724 23.68 -13.01 -19.93
CA ILE A 724 22.87 -12.91 -18.71
C ILE A 724 21.52 -12.26 -19.03
N ARG A 725 21.53 -11.17 -19.80
CA ARG A 725 20.32 -10.50 -20.27
C ARG A 725 19.45 -11.42 -21.12
N HIS A 726 20.04 -12.16 -22.05
CA HIS A 726 19.30 -13.11 -22.88
C HIS A 726 18.63 -14.20 -22.03
N TYR A 727 19.34 -14.75 -21.03
CA TYR A 727 18.77 -15.71 -20.08
C TYR A 727 17.58 -15.10 -19.30
N ILE A 728 17.75 -13.90 -18.75
CA ILE A 728 16.75 -13.21 -17.93
C ILE A 728 15.49 -12.82 -18.72
N GLN A 729 15.63 -12.50 -20.00
CA GLN A 729 14.52 -12.18 -20.89
C GLN A 729 13.73 -13.42 -21.36
N ASN A 730 14.29 -14.62 -21.19
CA ASN A 730 13.74 -15.87 -21.71
C ASN A 730 13.63 -16.96 -20.61
N LEU A 731 13.20 -16.57 -19.41
CA LEU A 731 13.00 -17.50 -18.30
C LEU A 731 11.94 -18.56 -18.66
N LYS A 732 12.24 -19.83 -18.39
CA LYS A 732 11.29 -20.93 -18.50
C LYS A 732 10.93 -21.40 -17.10
N VAL A 733 9.63 -21.42 -16.80
CA VAL A 733 9.15 -21.65 -15.42
C VAL A 733 8.02 -22.66 -15.40
N ILE A 734 7.86 -23.33 -14.26
CA ILE A 734 6.67 -24.10 -13.90
C ILE A 734 5.80 -23.18 -13.06
N ASP A 735 4.62 -22.83 -13.54
CA ASP A 735 3.59 -22.03 -12.83
C ASP A 735 2.49 -22.90 -12.20
N ASN A 736 2.55 -24.22 -12.42
CA ASN A 736 1.65 -25.18 -11.81
C ASN A 736 2.06 -25.51 -10.37
N GLN A 737 1.35 -24.89 -9.41
CA GLN A 737 1.62 -25.06 -7.99
C GLN A 737 1.48 -26.51 -7.49
N ARG A 738 0.59 -27.32 -8.08
CA ARG A 738 0.44 -28.74 -7.70
C ARG A 738 1.70 -29.54 -8.10
N LYS A 739 2.18 -29.34 -9.33
CA LYS A 739 3.43 -29.96 -9.81
C LYS A 739 4.63 -29.54 -8.96
N LEU A 740 4.77 -28.25 -8.65
CA LEU A 740 5.85 -27.76 -7.78
C LEU A 740 5.79 -28.37 -6.37
N THR A 741 4.58 -28.48 -5.81
CA THR A 741 4.38 -29.09 -4.48
C THR A 741 4.73 -30.58 -4.49
N GLN A 742 4.40 -31.30 -5.57
CA GLN A 742 4.78 -32.70 -5.74
C GLN A 742 6.30 -32.85 -5.83
N LEU A 743 6.97 -32.07 -6.68
CA LEU A 743 8.44 -32.08 -6.80
C LEU A 743 9.12 -31.79 -5.47
N SER A 744 8.66 -30.77 -4.75
CA SER A 744 9.19 -30.44 -3.42
C SER A 744 9.06 -31.59 -2.42
N ARG A 745 7.96 -32.35 -2.45
CA ARG A 745 7.79 -33.52 -1.58
C ARG A 745 8.75 -34.63 -1.97
N THR A 746 8.86 -34.95 -3.26
CA THR A 746 9.78 -36.00 -3.74
C THR A 746 11.24 -35.75 -3.37
N ILE A 747 11.67 -34.49 -3.22
CA ILE A 747 13.06 -34.14 -2.94
C ILE A 747 13.42 -34.25 -1.44
N GLU A 748 12.50 -33.97 -0.51
CA GLU A 748 12.82 -33.90 0.92
C GLU A 748 11.94 -34.74 1.87
N CYS A 749 10.79 -35.24 1.42
CA CYS A 749 10.02 -36.30 2.09
C CYS A 749 10.48 -37.67 1.61
#